data_AF-A0A1Y1UZ13-F1
#
_entry.id   AF-A0A1Y1UZ13-F1
#
_cell.length_a   1.000
_cell.length_b   1.000
_cell.length_c   1.000
_cell.angle_alpha   90.00
_cell.angle_beta   90.00
_cell.angle_gamma   90.00
#
_symmetry.space_group_name_H-M   'P 1'
#
loop_
_entity.id
_entity.type
_entity.pdbx_description
1 polymer ?
#
loop_
_entity_poly.entity_id
_entity_poly.type
_entity_poly.pdbx_seq_one_letter_code
_entity_poly.pdbx_strand_id
1 'polypeptide(L)'
;MSNRSLNSQEDNQETGKSSAWSAFSSKFSDFKQKTKNKQMELSNYAKTKGSEFAVYANQQSRNIMQKIKKEEQPVQQQEVRERYVFGVPLEYVMEYSGHEYGIPCIVYDCINELTDAIDEVGLYRIPGSTHQVEVLRDKYDFLEPVDLKGENPNTVATLLKLFLRNLPTKLVDEEHNIKLTDVIRKYCIEKPEDFTEYDELADILEEIPEWNYNLLGYICFHLKSVSDNSDLNKMTINNLGLIFCPTLKIPPAVFSVLVIHSQEVFRRFLANEEDYGNEYQENEGNISYENQESGSNITTVIVRKEQGVDDSITITDDEYRHLYKISDNDNAIDGFKAIVSSGGYSINDFYLSENEEKFDEEYPEGFAVNGNVWMSKSGDNGYIIDEKIYTDYLDAVVALNKKIPAGNEICGVDDDNDGYIDRISAYYVEPFIVNKIFTYVNGNVSIVRASVDEEGKKLYNGDHFTGLSGEVITKQDLSDSRLQIGDMAVFKYTPSGWNVIKAYEINGILTEGKENNYYQMDDTKYPDAINFSRDNVIISNRCSEFVNAHNYFGFTKNKEDLKVSLWFVDTYSGDLGAPCGFTTNDNAKIFLSMAINFANKKFSVLQASANGSDVTPGTYWVTNENYIAFKEIFEQAQNILADPDASSEVMDYQIYKLYLALHGSQDDVSAQSAGFNYEGLDNQIKLK
;
A
#
# COMPACT_ATOMS: atom_id res chain seq x y z
N MET A 1 -74.04 -22.83 21.29
CA MET A 1 -74.19 -21.86 20.20
C MET A 1 -73.44 -20.60 20.60
N SER A 2 -72.68 -19.90 19.79
CA SER A 2 -71.98 -20.19 18.55
C SER A 2 -70.99 -19.03 18.38
N ASN A 3 -69.80 -19.38 17.92
CA ASN A 3 -68.78 -18.60 17.22
C ASN A 3 -69.14 -17.19 16.74
N ARG A 4 -68.22 -16.24 17.04
CA ARG A 4 -67.76 -15.13 16.18
C ARG A 4 -66.28 -14.87 16.54
N SER A 5 -65.34 -15.43 15.79
CA SER A 5 -64.65 -14.88 14.61
C SER A 5 -63.73 -13.70 14.93
N LEU A 6 -62.42 -13.95 14.94
CA LEU A 6 -61.37 -13.05 14.48
C LEU A 6 -60.22 -13.93 13.95
N ASN A 7 -60.06 -13.91 12.62
CA ASN A 7 -58.95 -14.49 11.88
C ASN A 7 -57.72 -13.58 12.03
N SER A 8 -56.57 -14.16 12.32
CA SER A 8 -55.25 -13.62 11.98
C SER A 8 -54.63 -14.54 10.93
N GLN A 9 -54.55 -14.07 9.69
CA GLN A 9 -53.67 -14.62 8.66
C GLN A 9 -52.41 -13.76 8.64
N GLU A 10 -51.28 -14.38 8.97
CA GLU A 10 -49.95 -13.92 8.54
C GLU A 10 -49.79 -14.34 7.08
N ASP A 11 -49.53 -13.39 6.20
CA ASP A 11 -49.12 -13.65 4.82
C ASP A 11 -47.61 -13.41 4.68
N ASN A 12 -46.97 -14.45 4.16
CA ASN A 12 -45.57 -14.55 3.77
C ASN A 12 -45.23 -13.63 2.59
N GLN A 13 -44.01 -13.05 2.61
CA GLN A 13 -43.25 -12.80 1.38
C GLN A 13 -41.90 -13.52 1.48
N GLU A 14 -41.80 -14.62 0.73
CA GLU A 14 -40.62 -15.47 0.56
C GLU A 14 -39.62 -14.87 -0.42
N THR A 15 -38.35 -14.95 -0.03
CA THR A 15 -37.13 -14.73 -0.82
C THR A 15 -36.93 -15.80 -1.90
N GLY A 16 -36.57 -15.39 -3.12
CA GLY A 16 -36.38 -16.25 -4.30
C GLY A 16 -35.20 -17.24 -4.29
N LYS A 17 -34.77 -17.80 -3.16
CA LYS A 17 -33.67 -18.78 -3.05
C LYS A 17 -34.10 -20.25 -2.84
N SER A 18 -35.40 -20.57 -2.68
CA SER A 18 -35.85 -21.95 -2.36
C SER A 18 -36.12 -22.88 -3.58
N SER A 19 -36.36 -22.33 -4.78
CA SER A 19 -36.84 -23.14 -5.91
C SER A 19 -35.75 -23.96 -6.61
N ALA A 20 -34.52 -23.44 -6.70
CA ALA A 20 -33.40 -24.10 -7.37
C ALA A 20 -32.89 -25.33 -6.59
N TRP A 21 -32.81 -25.23 -5.26
CA TRP A 21 -32.40 -26.32 -4.38
C TRP A 21 -33.43 -27.45 -4.34
N SER A 22 -34.72 -27.11 -4.32
CA SER A 22 -35.80 -28.08 -4.39
C SER A 22 -35.82 -28.83 -5.74
N ALA A 23 -35.56 -28.13 -6.84
CA ALA A 23 -35.45 -28.72 -8.17
C ALA A 23 -34.22 -29.63 -8.32
N PHE A 24 -33.08 -29.27 -7.73
CA PHE A 24 -31.86 -30.09 -7.71
C PHE A 24 -32.05 -31.37 -6.89
N SER A 25 -32.60 -31.27 -5.67
CA SER A 25 -32.87 -32.41 -4.78
C SER A 25 -33.82 -33.43 -5.42
N SER A 26 -34.88 -32.97 -6.09
CA SER A 26 -35.81 -33.84 -6.81
C SER A 26 -35.12 -34.59 -7.97
N LYS A 27 -34.36 -33.88 -8.84
CA LYS A 27 -33.60 -34.51 -9.94
C LYS A 27 -32.57 -35.52 -9.45
N PHE A 28 -31.93 -35.24 -8.32
CA PHE A 28 -30.93 -36.10 -7.71
C PHE A 28 -31.54 -37.40 -7.16
N SER A 29 -32.71 -37.31 -6.51
CA SER A 29 -33.45 -38.50 -6.04
C SER A 29 -33.87 -39.42 -7.19
N ASP A 30 -34.35 -38.85 -8.29
CA ASP A 30 -34.72 -39.57 -9.51
C ASP A 30 -33.52 -40.25 -10.17
N PHE A 31 -32.36 -39.60 -10.18
CA PHE A 31 -31.11 -40.17 -10.69
C PHE A 31 -30.68 -41.39 -9.88
N LYS A 32 -30.69 -41.30 -8.54
CA LYS A 32 -30.39 -42.44 -7.66
C LYS A 32 -31.30 -43.63 -7.92
N GLN A 33 -32.61 -43.39 -8.05
CA GLN A 33 -33.58 -44.46 -8.24
C GLN A 33 -33.41 -45.15 -9.61
N LYS A 34 -33.19 -44.38 -10.68
CA LYS A 34 -32.87 -44.93 -12.02
C LYS A 34 -31.58 -45.76 -12.01
N THR A 35 -30.56 -45.30 -11.30
CA THR A 35 -29.25 -45.96 -11.25
C THR A 35 -29.27 -47.25 -10.44
N LYS A 36 -30.03 -47.28 -9.34
CA LYS A 36 -30.26 -48.48 -8.51
C LYS A 36 -31.04 -49.57 -9.27
N ASN A 37 -32.01 -49.18 -10.10
CA ASN A 37 -32.73 -50.11 -10.97
C ASN A 37 -31.80 -50.73 -12.03
N LYS A 38 -30.92 -49.92 -12.64
CA LYS A 38 -29.94 -50.41 -13.63
C LYS A 38 -28.91 -51.38 -13.04
N GLN A 39 -28.52 -51.17 -11.78
CA GLN A 39 -27.67 -52.11 -11.03
C GLN A 39 -28.38 -53.45 -10.78
N MET A 40 -29.67 -53.41 -10.45
CA MET A 40 -30.48 -54.61 -10.22
C MET A 40 -30.67 -55.42 -11.52
N GLU A 41 -30.87 -54.74 -12.65
CA GLU A 41 -30.91 -55.36 -13.99
C GLU A 41 -29.58 -56.04 -14.36
N LEU A 42 -28.45 -55.35 -14.16
CA LEU A 42 -27.11 -55.89 -14.45
C LEU A 42 -26.76 -57.09 -13.56
N SER A 43 -27.17 -57.06 -12.29
CA SER A 43 -27.00 -58.17 -11.35
C SER A 43 -27.83 -59.40 -11.74
N ASN A 44 -29.09 -59.19 -12.15
CA ASN A 44 -29.96 -60.28 -12.61
C ASN A 44 -29.48 -60.86 -13.96
N TYR A 45 -28.99 -60.01 -14.86
CA TYR A 45 -28.40 -60.45 -16.13
C TYR A 45 -27.13 -61.30 -15.92
N ALA A 46 -26.24 -60.88 -15.02
CA ALA A 46 -25.01 -61.60 -14.68
C ALA A 46 -25.26 -63.01 -14.09
N LYS A 47 -26.34 -63.18 -13.32
CA LYS A 47 -26.73 -64.49 -12.75
C LYS A 47 -27.12 -65.52 -13.83
N THR A 48 -27.43 -65.10 -15.06
CA THR A 48 -27.89 -65.98 -16.14
C THR A 48 -26.80 -66.39 -17.14
N LYS A 49 -25.60 -65.77 -17.13
CA LYS A 49 -24.59 -65.93 -18.21
C LYS A 49 -23.22 -66.46 -17.77
N GLY A 50 -23.04 -66.89 -16.52
CA GLY A 50 -21.82 -67.58 -16.07
C GLY A 50 -20.66 -66.67 -15.64
N SER A 51 -19.63 -67.29 -15.07
CA SER A 51 -18.61 -66.66 -14.20
C SER A 51 -17.79 -65.52 -14.81
N GLU A 52 -17.52 -65.52 -16.12
CA GLU A 52 -16.76 -64.43 -16.76
C GLU A 52 -17.57 -63.12 -16.87
N PHE A 53 -18.89 -63.22 -17.07
CA PHE A 53 -19.77 -62.04 -17.07
C PHE A 53 -20.04 -61.51 -15.65
N ALA A 54 -19.89 -62.34 -14.62
CA ALA A 54 -19.98 -61.91 -13.23
C ALA A 54 -18.82 -60.98 -12.84
N VAL A 55 -17.62 -61.17 -13.41
CA VAL A 55 -16.47 -60.28 -13.19
C VAL A 55 -16.72 -58.92 -13.85
N TYR A 56 -17.17 -58.90 -15.11
CA TYR A 56 -17.51 -57.66 -15.82
C TYR A 56 -18.68 -56.91 -15.15
N ALA A 57 -19.74 -57.61 -14.75
CA ALA A 57 -20.87 -57.01 -14.05
C ALA A 57 -20.51 -56.49 -12.65
N ASN A 58 -19.60 -57.16 -11.93
CA ASN A 58 -19.06 -56.66 -10.67
C ASN A 58 -18.19 -55.42 -10.87
N GLN A 59 -17.41 -55.35 -11.95
CA GLN A 59 -16.59 -54.18 -12.28
C GLN A 59 -17.47 -52.97 -12.65
N GLN A 60 -18.50 -53.18 -13.48
CA GLN A 60 -19.47 -52.13 -13.80
C GLN A 60 -20.29 -51.70 -12.58
N SER A 61 -20.69 -52.64 -11.73
CA SER A 61 -21.39 -52.34 -10.46
C SER A 61 -20.49 -51.58 -9.48
N ARG A 62 -19.18 -51.86 -9.44
CA ARG A 62 -18.20 -51.07 -8.67
C ARG A 62 -18.05 -49.65 -9.23
N ASN A 63 -17.99 -49.48 -10.55
CA ASN A 63 -17.91 -48.15 -11.17
C ASN A 63 -19.19 -47.33 -10.93
N ILE A 64 -20.36 -47.97 -10.99
CA ILE A 64 -21.64 -47.35 -10.67
C ILE A 64 -21.72 -46.99 -9.18
N MET A 65 -21.30 -47.90 -8.29
CA MET A 65 -21.20 -47.65 -6.84
C MET A 65 -20.18 -46.56 -6.50
N GLN A 66 -19.11 -46.41 -7.27
CA GLN A 66 -18.16 -45.30 -7.13
C GLN A 66 -18.79 -43.98 -7.56
N LYS A 67 -19.54 -43.93 -8.67
CA LYS A 67 -20.30 -42.74 -9.06
C LYS A 67 -21.36 -42.36 -8.03
N ILE A 68 -22.14 -43.34 -7.56
CA ILE A 68 -23.12 -43.14 -6.49
C ILE A 68 -22.42 -42.70 -5.21
N LYS A 69 -21.29 -43.29 -4.78
CA LYS A 69 -20.53 -42.83 -3.60
C LYS A 69 -19.98 -41.42 -3.77
N LYS A 70 -19.56 -41.02 -4.97
CA LYS A 70 -19.09 -39.65 -5.27
C LYS A 70 -20.22 -38.63 -5.16
N GLU A 71 -21.44 -39.06 -5.45
CA GLU A 71 -22.66 -38.26 -5.36
C GLU A 71 -23.38 -38.39 -3.99
N GLU A 72 -23.18 -39.49 -3.25
CA GLU A 72 -23.76 -39.81 -1.93
C GLU A 72 -22.94 -39.36 -0.74
N GLN A 73 -21.72 -38.88 -0.98
CA GLN A 73 -21.06 -38.07 0.03
C GLN A 73 -22.07 -36.98 0.42
N PRO A 74 -22.34 -36.76 1.73
CA PRO A 74 -22.99 -35.52 2.10
C PRO A 74 -22.22 -34.42 1.39
N VAL A 75 -22.90 -33.37 0.97
CA VAL A 75 -22.22 -32.08 0.87
C VAL A 75 -21.83 -31.73 2.32
N GLN A 76 -20.84 -32.44 2.89
CA GLN A 76 -19.73 -31.74 3.50
C GLN A 76 -19.41 -30.71 2.44
N GLN A 77 -19.56 -29.45 2.81
CA GLN A 77 -18.96 -28.37 2.07
C GLN A 77 -17.49 -28.80 1.87
N GLN A 78 -17.19 -29.48 0.76
CA GLN A 78 -15.92 -29.25 0.12
C GLN A 78 -16.06 -27.81 -0.22
N GLU A 79 -15.48 -26.97 0.66
CA GLU A 79 -15.05 -25.64 0.30
C GLU A 79 -14.58 -25.77 -1.15
N VAL A 80 -15.27 -25.10 -2.05
CA VAL A 80 -14.71 -24.85 -3.37
C VAL A 80 -13.46 -24.07 -3.01
N ARG A 81 -12.32 -24.74 -2.88
CA ARG A 81 -11.06 -24.06 -2.66
C ARG A 81 -10.88 -23.22 -3.91
N GLU A 82 -11.08 -21.93 -3.75
CA GLU A 82 -10.88 -20.96 -4.80
C GLU A 82 -9.42 -21.11 -5.27
N ARG A 83 -9.24 -21.13 -6.59
CA ARG A 83 -7.91 -21.16 -7.19
C ARG A 83 -7.51 -19.71 -7.43
N TYR A 84 -6.31 -19.36 -7.01
CA TYR A 84 -5.87 -17.96 -7.00
C TYR A 84 -4.84 -17.63 -8.08
N VAL A 85 -4.17 -18.63 -8.66
CA VAL A 85 -2.99 -18.39 -9.51
C VAL A 85 -3.19 -18.83 -10.97
N PHE A 86 -3.41 -20.12 -11.25
CA PHE A 86 -3.50 -20.60 -12.63
C PHE A 86 -4.91 -20.49 -13.20
N GLY A 87 -5.03 -19.86 -14.38
CA GLY A 87 -6.32 -19.68 -15.05
C GLY A 87 -7.13 -18.50 -14.53
N VAL A 88 -6.51 -17.65 -13.70
CA VAL A 88 -7.09 -16.49 -13.03
C VAL A 88 -6.56 -15.22 -13.73
N PRO A 89 -7.35 -14.14 -13.88
CA PRO A 89 -6.85 -12.89 -14.47
C PRO A 89 -5.67 -12.35 -13.68
N LEU A 90 -4.68 -11.78 -14.38
CA LEU A 90 -3.41 -11.36 -13.78
C LEU A 90 -3.65 -10.41 -12.60
N GLU A 91 -4.65 -9.54 -12.72
CA GLU A 91 -5.07 -8.59 -11.70
C GLU A 91 -5.41 -9.26 -10.37
N TYR A 92 -6.15 -10.37 -10.45
CA TYR A 92 -6.50 -11.16 -9.27
C TYR A 92 -5.27 -11.94 -8.77
N VAL A 93 -4.43 -12.48 -9.65
CA VAL A 93 -3.19 -13.15 -9.22
C VAL A 93 -2.30 -12.19 -8.43
N MET A 94 -2.20 -10.93 -8.88
CA MET A 94 -1.43 -9.88 -8.21
C MET A 94 -2.02 -9.51 -6.84
N GLU A 95 -3.34 -9.51 -6.69
CA GLU A 95 -4.02 -9.25 -5.42
C GLU A 95 -3.74 -10.32 -4.35
N TYR A 96 -3.69 -11.61 -4.75
CA TYR A 96 -3.56 -12.73 -3.80
C TYR A 96 -2.13 -13.30 -3.70
N SER A 97 -1.28 -13.06 -4.70
CA SER A 97 0.05 -13.70 -4.84
C SER A 97 1.01 -12.83 -5.67
N GLY A 98 1.04 -11.52 -5.42
CA GLY A 98 2.00 -10.57 -6.02
C GLY A 98 3.30 -10.43 -5.23
N HIS A 99 4.40 -10.14 -5.93
CA HIS A 99 5.74 -9.85 -5.41
C HIS A 99 6.00 -8.33 -5.45
N GLU A 100 6.95 -7.85 -4.64
CA GLU A 100 7.33 -6.42 -4.51
C GLU A 100 7.83 -5.78 -5.82
N TYR A 101 8.28 -6.59 -6.79
CA TYR A 101 8.70 -6.12 -8.12
C TYR A 101 7.54 -5.91 -9.10
N GLY A 102 6.29 -5.92 -8.62
CA GLY A 102 5.10 -5.72 -9.46
C GLY A 102 4.81 -6.88 -10.42
N ILE A 103 5.19 -8.11 -10.04
CA ILE A 103 4.97 -9.36 -10.79
C ILE A 103 4.41 -10.46 -9.88
N PRO A 104 3.79 -11.54 -10.40
CA PRO A 104 3.32 -12.65 -9.56
C PRO A 104 4.46 -13.38 -8.84
N CYS A 105 4.28 -13.79 -7.58
CA CYS A 105 5.29 -14.54 -6.80
C CYS A 105 5.77 -15.80 -7.53
N ILE A 106 4.85 -16.56 -8.14
CA ILE A 106 5.23 -17.73 -8.95
C ILE A 106 6.22 -17.38 -10.06
N VAL A 107 6.15 -16.18 -10.64
CA VAL A 107 7.07 -15.72 -11.69
C VAL A 107 8.41 -15.36 -11.07
N TYR A 108 8.43 -14.62 -9.96
CA TYR A 108 9.65 -14.29 -9.23
C TYR A 108 10.39 -15.55 -8.76
N ASP A 109 9.71 -16.46 -8.04
CA ASP A 109 10.28 -17.69 -7.51
C ASP A 109 10.87 -18.55 -8.64
N CYS A 110 10.15 -18.67 -9.76
CA CYS A 110 10.64 -19.42 -10.92
C CYS A 110 11.87 -18.76 -11.55
N ILE A 111 11.83 -17.45 -11.79
CA ILE A 111 12.93 -16.73 -12.47
C ILE A 111 14.17 -16.68 -11.59
N ASN A 112 14.03 -16.52 -10.27
CA ASN A 112 15.15 -16.54 -9.33
C ASN A 112 15.86 -17.91 -9.37
N GLU A 113 15.12 -19.01 -9.23
CA GLU A 113 15.71 -20.37 -9.31
C GLU A 113 16.30 -20.67 -10.69
N LEU A 114 15.69 -20.16 -11.78
CA LEU A 114 16.18 -20.37 -13.13
C LEU A 114 17.40 -19.50 -13.46
N THR A 115 17.60 -18.39 -12.77
CA THR A 115 18.78 -17.54 -12.90
C THR A 115 20.00 -18.22 -12.29
N ASP A 116 19.83 -18.92 -11.16
CA ASP A 116 20.88 -19.77 -10.58
C ASP A 116 21.23 -20.98 -11.47
N ALA A 117 20.31 -21.40 -12.33
CA ALA A 117 20.46 -22.51 -13.28
C ALA A 117 20.58 -22.05 -14.75
N ILE A 118 21.07 -20.83 -14.99
CA ILE A 118 21.07 -20.19 -16.33
C ILE A 118 21.95 -20.92 -17.36
N ASP A 119 22.90 -21.74 -16.92
CA ASP A 119 23.80 -22.54 -17.75
C ASP A 119 23.23 -23.92 -18.16
N GLU A 120 22.06 -24.30 -17.62
CA GLU A 120 21.39 -25.58 -17.90
C GLU A 120 21.11 -25.74 -19.40
N VAL A 121 21.66 -26.80 -20.00
CA VAL A 121 21.58 -27.04 -21.44
C VAL A 121 20.14 -27.30 -21.85
N GLY A 122 19.60 -26.43 -22.70
CA GLY A 122 18.24 -26.54 -23.20
C GLY A 122 17.18 -26.02 -22.23
N LEU A 123 17.53 -25.10 -21.32
CA LEU A 123 16.58 -24.40 -20.45
C LEU A 123 15.37 -23.90 -21.25
N TYR A 124 14.16 -24.05 -20.69
CA TYR A 124 12.86 -23.84 -21.37
C TYR A 124 12.54 -24.75 -22.56
N ARG A 125 13.50 -25.39 -23.22
CA ARG A 125 13.26 -26.34 -24.32
C ARG A 125 12.96 -27.74 -23.80
N ILE A 126 13.70 -28.22 -22.81
CA ILE A 126 13.53 -29.55 -22.23
C ILE A 126 12.32 -29.54 -21.29
N PRO A 127 11.37 -30.49 -21.41
CA PRO A 127 10.23 -30.57 -20.50
C PRO A 127 10.64 -31.15 -19.14
N GLY A 128 10.11 -30.57 -18.06
CA GLY A 128 10.26 -31.09 -16.71
C GLY A 128 9.27 -32.21 -16.36
N SER A 129 9.33 -32.67 -15.11
CA SER A 129 8.45 -33.74 -14.61
C SER A 129 7.00 -33.27 -14.54
N THR A 130 6.11 -33.85 -15.36
CA THR A 130 4.67 -33.49 -15.36
C THR A 130 4.04 -33.62 -13.98
N HIS A 131 4.39 -34.69 -13.24
CA HIS A 131 3.86 -34.91 -11.89
C HIS A 131 4.30 -33.80 -10.92
N GLN A 132 5.58 -33.42 -10.96
CA GLN A 132 6.10 -32.39 -10.07
C GLN A 132 5.53 -31.00 -10.44
N VAL A 133 5.35 -30.72 -11.73
CA VAL A 133 4.66 -29.52 -12.19
C VAL A 133 3.23 -29.46 -11.67
N GLU A 134 2.48 -30.57 -11.69
CA GLU A 134 1.11 -30.60 -11.13
C GLU A 134 1.11 -30.37 -9.61
N VAL A 135 2.05 -30.97 -8.88
CA VAL A 135 2.19 -30.76 -7.43
C VAL A 135 2.51 -29.30 -7.10
N LEU A 136 3.49 -28.71 -7.77
CA LEU A 136 3.87 -27.31 -7.54
C LEU A 136 2.74 -26.36 -7.94
N ARG A 137 2.09 -26.64 -9.08
CA ARG A 137 0.94 -25.87 -9.55
C ARG A 137 -0.20 -25.90 -8.53
N ASP A 138 -0.55 -27.06 -7.98
CA ASP A 138 -1.61 -27.16 -6.97
C ASP A 138 -1.24 -26.35 -5.71
N LYS A 139 0.03 -26.40 -5.26
CA LYS A 139 0.48 -25.59 -4.14
C LYS A 139 0.29 -24.10 -4.39
N TYR A 140 0.74 -23.59 -5.54
CA TYR A 140 0.51 -22.18 -5.91
C TYR A 140 -0.98 -21.85 -6.07
N ASP A 141 -1.78 -22.72 -6.73
CA ASP A 141 -3.22 -22.52 -6.91
C ASP A 141 -3.97 -22.33 -5.58
N PHE A 142 -3.46 -22.92 -4.49
CA PHE A 142 -4.04 -22.86 -3.15
C PHE A 142 -3.22 -22.03 -2.15
N LEU A 143 -2.26 -21.22 -2.63
CA LEU A 143 -1.41 -20.34 -1.82
C LEU A 143 -0.66 -21.09 -0.70
N GLU A 144 -0.31 -22.35 -0.95
CA GLU A 144 0.56 -23.12 -0.07
C GLU A 144 2.01 -22.68 -0.26
N PRO A 145 2.85 -22.63 0.80
CA PRO A 145 4.26 -22.29 0.66
C PRO A 145 4.98 -23.22 -0.32
N VAL A 146 5.69 -22.63 -1.27
CA VAL A 146 6.51 -23.35 -2.25
C VAL A 146 7.97 -22.94 -2.06
N ASP A 147 8.83 -23.93 -1.87
CA ASP A 147 10.28 -23.75 -1.97
C ASP A 147 10.73 -24.47 -3.25
N LEU A 148 11.31 -23.71 -4.17
CA LEU A 148 11.83 -24.24 -5.43
C LEU A 148 13.31 -24.65 -5.34
N LYS A 149 13.98 -24.39 -4.22
CA LYS A 149 15.42 -24.68 -4.08
C LYS A 149 15.71 -26.15 -4.28
N GLY A 150 16.56 -26.45 -5.26
CA GLY A 150 16.95 -27.82 -5.58
C GLY A 150 15.90 -28.62 -6.36
N GLU A 151 14.80 -27.97 -6.78
CA GLU A 151 13.92 -28.53 -7.80
C GLU A 151 14.64 -28.61 -9.14
N ASN A 152 14.21 -29.52 -10.01
CA ASN A 152 14.83 -29.63 -11.33
C ASN A 152 14.53 -28.36 -12.17
N PRO A 153 15.54 -27.67 -12.73
CA PRO A 153 15.32 -26.42 -13.49
C PRO A 153 14.34 -26.57 -14.65
N ASN A 154 14.31 -27.73 -15.33
CA ASN A 154 13.36 -27.98 -16.41
C ASN A 154 11.91 -28.10 -15.90
N THR A 155 11.70 -28.52 -14.66
CA THR A 155 10.38 -28.52 -13.97
C THR A 155 9.94 -27.11 -13.67
N VAL A 156 10.82 -26.28 -13.10
CA VAL A 156 10.55 -24.86 -12.81
C VAL A 156 10.26 -24.08 -14.10
N ALA A 157 11.09 -24.25 -15.13
CA ALA A 157 10.88 -23.66 -16.45
C ALA A 157 9.54 -24.09 -17.08
N THR A 158 9.12 -25.34 -16.86
CA THR A 158 7.83 -25.84 -17.34
C THR A 158 6.66 -25.24 -16.56
N LEU A 159 6.82 -25.02 -15.26
CA LEU A 159 5.84 -24.37 -14.39
C LEU A 159 5.62 -22.90 -14.78
N LEU A 160 6.69 -22.13 -14.99
CA LEU A 160 6.60 -20.74 -15.43
C LEU A 160 5.87 -20.62 -16.78
N LYS A 161 6.24 -21.44 -17.77
CA LYS A 161 5.54 -21.48 -19.07
C LYS A 161 4.07 -21.87 -18.91
N LEU A 162 3.76 -22.76 -17.98
CA LEU A 162 2.37 -23.17 -17.72
C LEU A 162 1.55 -22.01 -17.15
N PHE A 163 2.12 -21.21 -16.25
CA PHE A 163 1.46 -20.04 -15.68
C PHE A 163 1.12 -19.03 -16.77
N LEU A 164 2.12 -18.60 -17.54
CA LEU A 164 1.96 -17.61 -18.61
C LEU A 164 0.94 -18.05 -19.67
N ARG A 165 0.97 -19.35 -20.04
CA ARG A 165 0.03 -19.91 -21.02
C ARG A 165 -1.41 -19.95 -20.49
N ASN A 166 -1.61 -20.06 -19.18
CA ASN A 166 -2.92 -20.20 -18.57
C ASN A 166 -3.57 -18.86 -18.20
N LEU A 167 -2.90 -17.72 -18.38
CA LEU A 167 -3.52 -16.41 -18.17
C LEU A 167 -4.74 -16.25 -19.11
N PRO A 168 -5.91 -15.85 -18.58
CA PRO A 168 -7.13 -15.70 -19.37
C PRO A 168 -7.06 -14.46 -20.27
N THR A 169 -6.37 -13.41 -19.82
CA THR A 169 -6.05 -12.20 -20.59
C THR A 169 -4.64 -12.31 -21.18
N LYS A 170 -4.42 -11.70 -22.35
CA LYS A 170 -3.07 -11.64 -22.96
C LYS A 170 -2.28 -10.53 -22.27
N LEU A 171 -0.96 -10.71 -22.10
CA LEU A 171 -0.09 -9.65 -21.58
C LEU A 171 -0.05 -8.45 -22.54
N VAL A 172 0.05 -8.73 -23.84
CA VAL A 172 -0.08 -7.75 -24.92
C VAL A 172 -1.36 -8.06 -25.70
N ASP A 173 -2.29 -7.12 -25.74
CA ASP A 173 -3.51 -7.30 -26.54
C ASP A 173 -3.22 -7.24 -28.04
N GLU A 174 -4.26 -7.46 -28.85
CA GLU A 174 -4.10 -7.48 -30.32
C GLU A 174 -3.77 -6.09 -30.89
N GLU A 175 -4.30 -5.03 -30.29
CA GLU A 175 -4.10 -3.66 -30.77
C GLU A 175 -2.65 -3.24 -30.59
N HIS A 176 -2.10 -3.41 -29.39
CA HIS A 176 -0.70 -3.11 -29.09
C HIS A 176 0.25 -4.01 -29.88
N ASN A 177 -0.08 -5.30 -30.08
CA ASN A 177 0.71 -6.18 -30.96
C ASN A 177 0.78 -5.67 -32.42
N ILE A 178 -0.32 -5.13 -32.95
CA ILE A 178 -0.34 -4.53 -34.29
C ILE A 178 0.53 -3.28 -34.31
N LYS A 179 0.35 -2.36 -33.34
CA LYS A 179 1.16 -1.13 -33.23
C LYS A 179 2.66 -1.44 -33.16
N LEU A 180 3.07 -2.35 -32.28
CA LEU A 180 4.48 -2.80 -32.14
C LEU A 180 5.00 -3.42 -33.44
N THR A 181 4.19 -4.24 -34.12
CA THR A 181 4.57 -4.85 -35.41
C THR A 181 4.75 -3.80 -36.50
N ASP A 182 3.90 -2.78 -36.54
CA ASP A 182 3.96 -1.73 -37.55
C ASP A 182 5.18 -0.82 -37.36
N VAL A 183 5.55 -0.51 -36.12
CA VAL A 183 6.81 0.19 -35.80
C VAL A 183 8.00 -0.62 -36.32
N ILE A 184 8.10 -1.91 -35.99
CA ILE A 184 9.23 -2.74 -36.44
C ILE A 184 9.28 -2.84 -37.98
N ARG A 185 8.12 -2.92 -38.64
CA ARG A 185 8.05 -2.96 -40.12
C ARG A 185 8.43 -1.64 -40.76
N LYS A 186 8.05 -0.51 -40.17
CA LYS A 186 8.34 0.85 -40.66
C LYS A 186 9.83 1.05 -40.86
N TYR A 187 10.66 0.55 -39.93
CA TYR A 187 12.12 0.70 -39.97
C TYR A 187 12.85 -0.35 -40.81
N CYS A 188 12.15 -1.35 -41.36
CA CYS A 188 12.69 -2.36 -42.28
C CYS A 188 14.00 -3.01 -41.79
N ILE A 189 14.10 -3.32 -40.49
CA ILE A 189 15.31 -3.91 -39.92
C ILE A 189 15.57 -5.32 -40.47
N GLU A 190 16.80 -5.60 -40.89
CA GLU A 190 17.21 -6.95 -41.33
C GLU A 190 17.56 -7.85 -40.15
N LYS A 191 18.07 -7.25 -39.06
CA LYS A 191 18.46 -7.90 -37.83
C LYS A 191 17.84 -7.20 -36.64
N PRO A 192 17.28 -7.93 -35.66
CA PRO A 192 16.73 -7.32 -34.44
C PRO A 192 17.73 -6.45 -33.69
N GLU A 193 19.01 -6.82 -33.70
CA GLU A 193 20.10 -6.09 -33.01
C GLU A 193 20.36 -4.69 -33.57
N ASP A 194 19.94 -4.42 -34.82
CA ASP A 194 20.18 -3.14 -35.50
C ASP A 194 19.02 -2.13 -35.29
N PHE A 195 17.99 -2.49 -34.52
CA PHE A 195 16.88 -1.58 -34.19
C PHE A 195 17.34 -0.46 -33.25
N THR A 196 16.94 0.79 -33.51
CA THR A 196 17.40 1.95 -32.71
C THR A 196 16.28 2.89 -32.25
N GLU A 197 15.07 2.68 -32.75
CA GLU A 197 13.91 3.56 -32.54
C GLU A 197 13.09 3.10 -31.33
N TYR A 198 13.77 3.05 -30.18
CA TYR A 198 13.23 2.51 -28.93
C TYR A 198 12.05 3.34 -28.40
N ASP A 199 12.08 4.67 -28.55
CA ASP A 199 11.04 5.58 -28.04
C ASP A 199 9.65 5.22 -28.55
N GLU A 200 9.49 4.96 -29.86
CA GLU A 200 8.18 4.60 -30.43
C GLU A 200 7.65 3.26 -29.89
N LEU A 201 8.54 2.31 -29.55
CA LEU A 201 8.13 1.06 -28.91
C LEU A 201 7.83 1.27 -27.43
N ALA A 202 8.65 2.04 -26.71
CA ALA A 202 8.48 2.34 -25.30
C ALA A 202 7.13 3.03 -25.06
N ASP A 203 6.78 4.03 -25.87
CA ASP A 203 5.51 4.75 -25.77
C ASP A 203 4.30 3.80 -25.94
N ILE A 204 4.36 2.85 -26.89
CA ILE A 204 3.30 1.84 -27.07
C ILE A 204 3.25 0.87 -25.88
N LEU A 205 4.39 0.47 -25.33
CA LEU A 205 4.45 -0.42 -24.17
C LEU A 205 3.92 0.27 -22.92
N GLU A 206 4.15 1.57 -22.76
CA GLU A 206 3.66 2.38 -21.63
C GLU A 206 2.12 2.53 -21.61
N GLU A 207 1.43 2.32 -22.74
CA GLU A 207 -0.04 2.24 -22.83
C GLU A 207 -0.62 0.93 -22.26
N ILE A 208 0.21 -0.12 -22.11
CA ILE A 208 -0.22 -1.43 -21.61
C ILE A 208 -0.45 -1.36 -20.08
N PRO A 209 -1.46 -2.05 -19.52
CA PRO A 209 -1.68 -2.10 -18.08
C PRO A 209 -0.42 -2.42 -17.28
N GLU A 210 -0.23 -1.75 -16.14
CA GLU A 210 1.04 -1.75 -15.40
C GLU A 210 1.54 -3.15 -15.05
N TRP A 211 0.70 -4.02 -14.48
CA TRP A 211 1.09 -5.39 -14.15
C TRP A 211 1.44 -6.23 -15.39
N ASN A 212 0.78 -5.97 -16.52
CA ASN A 212 1.10 -6.62 -17.78
C ASN A 212 2.45 -6.13 -18.32
N TYR A 213 2.72 -4.83 -18.23
CA TYR A 213 3.99 -4.21 -18.61
C TYR A 213 5.14 -4.74 -17.76
N ASN A 214 5.01 -4.72 -16.45
CA ASN A 214 6.04 -5.19 -15.50
C ASN A 214 6.33 -6.68 -15.69
N LEU A 215 5.29 -7.51 -15.80
CA LEU A 215 5.46 -8.94 -16.05
C LEU A 215 6.14 -9.22 -17.39
N LEU A 216 5.76 -8.49 -18.45
CA LEU A 216 6.40 -8.64 -19.76
C LEU A 216 7.87 -8.23 -19.72
N GLY A 217 8.18 -7.08 -19.11
CA GLY A 217 9.54 -6.58 -18.94
C GLY A 217 10.42 -7.56 -18.18
N TYR A 218 9.97 -8.04 -17.01
CA TYR A 218 10.73 -8.97 -16.18
C TYR A 218 11.04 -10.31 -16.89
N ILE A 219 10.07 -10.83 -17.66
CA ILE A 219 10.30 -12.00 -18.51
C ILE A 219 11.33 -11.69 -19.60
N CYS A 220 11.22 -10.52 -20.27
CA CYS A 220 12.16 -10.11 -21.31
C CYS A 220 13.60 -9.96 -20.78
N PHE A 221 13.80 -9.36 -19.61
CA PHE A 221 15.11 -9.26 -18.96
C PHE A 221 15.70 -10.64 -18.67
N HIS A 222 14.94 -11.54 -18.06
CA HIS A 222 15.43 -12.89 -17.78
C HIS A 222 15.75 -13.66 -19.08
N LEU A 223 14.89 -13.58 -20.11
CA LEU A 223 15.13 -14.25 -21.39
C LEU A 223 16.33 -13.66 -22.14
N LYS A 224 16.63 -12.38 -21.96
CA LYS A 224 17.85 -11.75 -22.46
C LYS A 224 19.08 -12.37 -21.82
N SER A 225 19.11 -12.47 -20.49
CA SER A 225 20.19 -13.14 -19.76
C SER A 225 20.39 -14.59 -20.21
N VAL A 226 19.30 -15.34 -20.43
CA VAL A 226 19.38 -16.72 -20.94
C VAL A 226 19.97 -16.76 -22.35
N SER A 227 19.56 -15.85 -23.24
CA SER A 227 20.09 -15.75 -24.60
C SER A 227 21.57 -15.34 -24.62
N ASP A 228 21.99 -14.45 -23.74
CA ASP A 228 23.38 -14.02 -23.62
C ASP A 228 24.30 -15.17 -23.18
N ASN A 229 23.75 -16.13 -22.42
CA ASN A 229 24.44 -17.35 -22.00
C ASN A 229 24.27 -18.52 -22.98
N SER A 230 23.84 -18.26 -24.23
CA SER A 230 23.55 -19.30 -25.22
C SER A 230 24.76 -20.15 -25.63
N ASP A 231 25.99 -19.70 -25.38
CA ASP A 231 27.18 -20.52 -25.54
C ASP A 231 27.25 -21.70 -24.55
N LEU A 232 26.63 -21.57 -23.37
CA LEU A 232 26.53 -22.64 -22.38
C LEU A 232 25.22 -23.41 -22.54
N ASN A 233 24.09 -22.72 -22.34
CA ASN A 233 22.76 -23.34 -22.30
C ASN A 233 22.19 -23.70 -23.69
N LYS A 234 22.81 -23.26 -24.79
CA LYS A 234 22.40 -23.50 -26.19
C LYS A 234 21.05 -22.89 -26.59
N MET A 235 20.54 -21.93 -25.81
CA MET A 235 19.26 -21.25 -26.02
C MET A 235 19.47 -19.85 -26.60
N THR A 236 19.60 -19.75 -27.93
CA THR A 236 19.63 -18.45 -28.62
C THR A 236 18.26 -17.77 -28.60
N ILE A 237 18.21 -16.46 -28.88
CA ILE A 237 16.95 -15.70 -29.01
C ILE A 237 15.93 -16.38 -29.95
N ASN A 238 16.40 -16.94 -31.07
CA ASN A 238 15.55 -17.67 -32.01
C ASN A 238 14.98 -18.95 -31.39
N ASN A 239 15.78 -19.69 -30.60
CA ASN A 239 15.32 -20.89 -29.90
C ASN A 239 14.29 -20.55 -28.82
N LEU A 240 14.51 -19.46 -28.07
CA LEU A 240 13.56 -18.95 -27.08
C LEU A 240 12.27 -18.47 -27.74
N GLY A 241 12.36 -17.79 -28.88
CA GLY A 241 11.21 -17.32 -29.66
C GLY A 241 10.27 -18.45 -30.07
N LEU A 242 10.79 -19.61 -30.48
CA LEU A 242 9.97 -20.79 -30.80
C LEU A 242 9.11 -21.29 -29.62
N ILE A 243 9.52 -20.98 -28.38
CA ILE A 243 8.86 -21.44 -27.15
C ILE A 243 7.94 -20.34 -26.59
N PHE A 244 8.43 -19.09 -26.54
CA PHE A 244 7.73 -18.00 -25.88
C PHE A 244 6.78 -17.22 -26.80
N CYS A 245 7.03 -17.11 -28.11
CA CYS A 245 6.07 -16.49 -29.04
C CYS A 245 4.67 -17.13 -28.95
N PRO A 246 4.49 -18.47 -29.01
CA PRO A 246 3.17 -19.07 -28.84
C PRO A 246 2.60 -18.96 -27.42
N THR A 247 3.47 -18.84 -26.40
CA THR A 247 3.07 -18.74 -24.99
C THR A 247 2.54 -17.34 -24.66
N LEU A 248 3.28 -16.30 -25.06
CA LEU A 248 2.93 -14.89 -24.88
C LEU A 248 1.98 -14.36 -25.96
N LYS A 249 1.82 -15.09 -27.06
CA LYS A 249 1.05 -14.72 -28.25
C LYS A 249 1.54 -13.42 -28.91
N ILE A 250 2.87 -13.24 -28.93
CA ILE A 250 3.56 -12.08 -29.52
C ILE A 250 4.23 -12.52 -30.84
N PRO A 251 4.21 -11.69 -31.91
CA PRO A 251 4.89 -11.99 -33.17
C PRO A 251 6.41 -12.17 -32.99
N PRO A 252 7.08 -13.07 -33.73
CA PRO A 252 8.52 -13.33 -33.56
C PRO A 252 9.42 -12.11 -33.70
N ALA A 253 9.12 -11.21 -34.63
CA ALA A 253 9.90 -9.98 -34.82
C ALA A 253 9.80 -9.05 -33.59
N VAL A 254 8.58 -8.89 -33.05
CA VAL A 254 8.33 -8.12 -31.82
C VAL A 254 9.05 -8.75 -30.64
N PHE A 255 8.89 -10.07 -30.46
CA PHE A 255 9.55 -10.80 -29.37
C PHE A 255 11.08 -10.61 -29.40
N SER A 256 11.72 -10.78 -30.55
CA SER A 256 13.19 -10.64 -30.64
C SER A 256 13.65 -9.23 -30.25
N VAL A 257 12.98 -8.18 -30.74
CA VAL A 257 13.33 -6.79 -30.41
C VAL A 257 13.10 -6.50 -28.92
N LEU A 258 11.96 -6.91 -28.36
CA LEU A 258 11.64 -6.68 -26.94
C LEU A 258 12.61 -7.36 -25.97
N VAL A 259 13.15 -8.53 -26.34
CA VAL A 259 14.12 -9.24 -25.49
C VAL A 259 15.53 -8.66 -25.67
N ILE A 260 15.97 -8.46 -26.92
CA ILE A 260 17.33 -7.99 -27.22
C ILE A 260 17.56 -6.59 -26.64
N HIS A 261 16.59 -5.69 -26.83
CA HIS A 261 16.66 -4.28 -26.39
C HIS A 261 15.76 -4.04 -25.18
N SER A 262 15.71 -5.02 -24.27
CA SER A 262 14.81 -4.98 -23.11
C SER A 262 15.10 -3.79 -22.19
N GLN A 263 16.34 -3.34 -22.09
CA GLN A 263 16.71 -2.19 -21.26
C GLN A 263 16.16 -0.87 -21.82
N GLU A 264 16.21 -0.72 -23.13
CA GLU A 264 15.84 0.51 -23.84
C GLU A 264 14.32 0.63 -24.00
N VAL A 265 13.62 -0.48 -24.28
CA VAL A 265 12.17 -0.47 -24.51
C VAL A 265 11.34 -0.55 -23.22
N PHE A 266 11.89 -1.13 -22.14
CA PHE A 266 11.26 -1.13 -20.81
C PHE A 266 11.88 -0.10 -19.86
N ARG A 267 12.09 1.14 -20.35
CA ARG A 267 12.77 2.22 -19.62
C ARG A 267 12.18 2.51 -18.24
N ARG A 268 10.85 2.49 -18.06
CA ARG A 268 10.19 2.70 -16.76
C ARG A 268 10.51 1.59 -15.75
N PHE A 269 10.76 0.37 -16.22
CA PHE A 269 11.12 -0.74 -15.36
C PHE A 269 12.50 -0.56 -14.72
N LEU A 270 13.41 0.16 -15.39
CA LEU A 270 14.77 0.45 -14.93
C LEU A 270 14.95 1.87 -14.37
N ALA A 271 14.10 2.83 -14.76
CA ALA A 271 14.14 4.21 -14.26
C ALA A 271 13.83 4.33 -12.76
N ASN A 272 13.26 3.28 -12.15
CA ASN A 272 13.14 3.16 -10.70
C ASN A 272 14.49 2.99 -9.97
N GLU A 273 15.63 2.90 -10.69
CA GLU A 273 16.98 2.92 -10.11
C GLU A 273 17.80 4.21 -10.40
N GLU A 274 17.37 5.15 -11.25
CA GLU A 274 18.24 6.29 -11.65
C GLU A 274 17.61 7.72 -11.63
N ASP A 275 16.34 7.92 -11.27
CA ASP A 275 15.66 9.24 -11.43
C ASP A 275 15.50 10.07 -10.13
N TYR A 276 16.59 10.21 -9.36
CA TYR A 276 16.69 11.16 -8.22
C TYR A 276 17.85 12.15 -8.37
N GLY A 277 18.12 12.61 -9.59
CA GLY A 277 19.16 13.59 -9.87
C GLY A 277 18.70 14.70 -10.81
N ASN A 278 18.59 15.93 -10.27
CA ASN A 278 18.32 17.23 -10.92
C ASN A 278 16.80 17.53 -11.08
N GLU A 279 16.22 18.64 -10.60
CA GLU A 279 16.70 20.01 -10.40
C GLU A 279 15.79 20.70 -9.36
N TYR A 280 16.36 21.23 -8.27
CA TYR A 280 15.76 22.32 -7.49
C TYR A 280 16.44 23.62 -7.93
N GLN A 281 15.64 24.60 -8.35
CA GLN A 281 16.04 26.01 -8.29
C GLN A 281 15.03 26.80 -7.44
N GLU A 282 15.62 27.39 -6.40
CA GLU A 282 15.18 28.41 -5.45
C GLU A 282 13.92 29.22 -5.78
N ASN A 283 13.10 29.44 -4.76
CA ASN A 283 12.71 30.80 -4.38
C ASN A 283 12.62 30.93 -2.85
N GLU A 284 13.57 31.68 -2.30
CA GLU A 284 13.67 32.09 -0.90
C GLU A 284 12.43 32.88 -0.44
N GLY A 285 11.83 32.44 0.66
CA GLY A 285 10.85 33.19 1.45
C GLY A 285 11.30 33.25 2.91
N ASN A 286 11.97 34.35 3.28
CA ASN A 286 12.46 34.64 4.63
C ASN A 286 11.36 34.44 5.70
N ILE A 287 11.53 33.44 6.57
CA ILE A 287 10.93 33.41 7.91
C ILE A 287 12.07 33.51 8.91
N SER A 288 12.13 34.64 9.60
CA SER A 288 13.08 34.93 10.66
C SER A 288 12.81 34.06 11.88
N TYR A 289 13.69 33.11 12.15
CA TYR A 289 13.81 32.52 13.49
C TYR A 289 14.60 33.49 14.36
N GLU A 290 13.93 34.09 15.34
CA GLU A 290 14.60 34.85 16.38
C GLU A 290 15.57 33.93 17.12
N ASN A 291 16.84 34.32 17.10
CA ASN A 291 17.89 33.77 17.93
C ASN A 291 17.49 33.82 19.41
N GLN A 292 17.39 32.65 20.04
CA GLN A 292 17.76 32.48 21.44
C GLN A 292 18.88 31.46 21.53
N GLU A 293 20.12 31.94 21.37
CA GLU A 293 21.26 31.27 22.00
C GLU A 293 21.18 31.55 23.51
N SER A 294 20.79 30.55 24.29
CA SER A 294 21.32 30.29 25.64
C SER A 294 20.85 28.92 26.13
N GLY A 295 21.75 27.91 26.10
CA GLY A 295 21.57 26.63 26.80
C GLY A 295 21.25 25.43 25.89
N SER A 296 22.16 24.47 25.87
CA SER A 296 22.09 23.06 25.41
C SER A 296 20.72 22.53 24.98
N ASN A 297 20.54 22.08 23.73
CA ASN A 297 19.32 21.34 23.36
C ASN A 297 19.61 20.14 22.44
N ILE A 298 19.32 18.94 22.95
CA ILE A 298 19.28 17.64 22.27
C ILE A 298 17.86 17.04 22.50
N THR A 299 16.86 17.89 22.22
CA THR A 299 15.41 17.67 22.07
C THR A 299 14.60 16.74 23.01
N THR A 300 15.12 16.42 24.20
CA THR A 300 14.48 15.67 25.31
C THR A 300 14.82 14.18 25.28
N VAL A 301 15.70 13.78 26.19
CA VAL A 301 16.08 12.39 26.42
C VAL A 301 15.29 11.86 27.62
N ILE A 302 14.64 10.70 27.50
CA ILE A 302 13.98 9.97 28.59
C ILE A 302 14.96 8.92 29.11
N VAL A 303 15.32 8.96 30.39
CA VAL A 303 16.25 7.97 30.97
C VAL A 303 15.48 6.74 31.42
N ARG A 304 15.81 5.56 30.90
CA ARG A 304 15.24 4.28 31.35
C ARG A 304 16.32 3.47 32.08
N LYS A 305 16.09 3.14 33.35
CA LYS A 305 16.89 2.16 34.10
C LYS A 305 16.33 0.75 33.87
N GLU A 306 17.15 -0.20 33.46
CA GLU A 306 16.68 -1.58 33.36
C GLU A 306 16.31 -2.13 34.75
N GLN A 307 15.18 -2.83 34.81
CA GLN A 307 14.49 -3.40 35.99
C GLN A 307 13.50 -2.49 36.74
N GLY A 308 12.38 -2.19 36.06
CA GLY A 308 11.08 -2.04 36.72
C GLY A 308 10.61 -0.62 37.02
N VAL A 309 10.08 0.02 35.97
CA VAL A 309 9.05 1.09 35.90
C VAL A 309 9.22 2.36 36.76
N ASP A 310 8.93 3.48 36.09
CA ASP A 310 8.66 4.86 36.57
C ASP A 310 9.88 5.71 36.91
N ASP A 311 10.26 6.58 35.96
CA ASP A 311 10.55 8.00 36.17
C ASP A 311 10.91 8.64 34.81
N SER A 312 9.90 9.07 34.03
CA SER A 312 10.12 9.92 32.86
C SER A 312 10.47 11.33 33.32
N ILE A 313 11.75 11.61 33.53
CA ILE A 313 12.22 12.94 33.90
C ILE A 313 12.60 13.66 32.61
N THR A 314 11.88 14.74 32.27
CA THR A 314 12.36 15.72 31.27
C THR A 314 13.61 16.38 31.85
N ILE A 315 14.76 16.14 31.22
CA ILE A 315 16.08 16.50 31.76
C ILE A 315 16.40 17.97 31.42
N THR A 316 16.76 18.76 32.43
CA THR A 316 17.28 20.12 32.28
C THR A 316 18.78 20.14 31.91
N ASP A 317 19.28 21.25 31.37
CA ASP A 317 20.71 21.43 31.02
C ASP A 317 21.71 21.06 32.12
N ASP A 318 21.38 21.32 33.39
CA ASP A 318 22.23 20.99 34.53
C ASP A 318 22.18 19.48 34.87
N GLU A 319 21.04 18.83 34.62
CA GLU A 319 20.87 17.39 34.80
C GLU A 319 21.56 16.58 33.68
N TYR A 320 21.66 17.14 32.47
CA TYR A 320 22.41 16.54 31.36
C TYR A 320 23.90 16.35 31.66
N ARG A 321 24.54 17.29 32.38
CA ARG A 321 25.97 17.19 32.74
C ARG A 321 26.25 16.01 33.67
N HIS A 322 25.32 15.75 34.59
CA HIS A 322 25.43 14.59 35.48
C HIS A 322 25.28 13.29 34.71
N LEU A 323 24.32 13.21 33.78
CA LEU A 323 23.98 11.96 33.09
C LEU A 323 25.02 11.51 32.06
N TYR A 324 25.72 12.43 31.39
CA TYR A 324 26.73 12.05 30.39
C TYR A 324 28.14 11.79 30.96
N LYS A 325 28.34 11.87 32.29
CA LYS A 325 29.65 11.67 32.93
C LYS A 325 30.73 12.64 32.42
N ILE A 326 30.33 13.85 32.02
CA ILE A 326 31.21 14.87 31.42
C ILE A 326 31.74 15.86 32.47
N SER A 327 32.83 16.57 32.14
CA SER A 327 33.45 17.50 33.08
C SER A 327 32.61 18.78 33.28
N ASP A 328 32.87 19.54 34.36
CA ASP A 328 32.18 20.81 34.62
C ASP A 328 32.31 21.85 33.48
N ASN A 329 33.25 21.66 32.54
CA ASN A 329 33.46 22.54 31.40
C ASN A 329 32.74 22.08 30.12
N ASP A 330 32.25 20.85 30.07
CA ASP A 330 31.62 20.25 28.89
C ASP A 330 30.09 20.44 28.95
N ASN A 331 29.45 20.51 27.78
CA ASN A 331 28.01 20.68 27.66
C ASN A 331 27.32 19.40 27.13
N ALA A 332 25.98 19.38 27.11
CA ALA A 332 25.22 18.20 26.73
C ALA A 332 25.57 17.69 25.30
N ILE A 333 25.90 18.59 24.37
CA ILE A 333 26.32 18.22 23.00
C ILE A 333 27.64 17.46 23.04
N ASP A 334 28.58 17.85 23.89
CA ASP A 334 29.86 17.13 24.04
C ASP A 334 29.62 15.71 24.57
N GLY A 335 28.69 15.55 25.51
CA GLY A 335 28.24 14.24 26.01
C GLY A 335 27.60 13.37 24.93
N PHE A 336 26.67 13.93 24.14
CA PHE A 336 26.06 13.25 23.00
C PHE A 336 27.11 12.81 21.98
N LYS A 337 28.02 13.71 21.60
CA LYS A 337 29.12 13.41 20.67
C LYS A 337 30.02 12.29 21.20
N ALA A 338 30.30 12.26 22.50
CA ALA A 338 31.06 11.18 23.13
C ALA A 338 30.36 9.82 22.99
N ILE A 339 29.04 9.77 23.18
CA ILE A 339 28.24 8.55 22.98
C ILE A 339 28.23 8.12 21.51
N VAL A 340 28.07 9.06 20.57
CA VAL A 340 28.17 8.76 19.13
C VAL A 340 29.56 8.17 18.83
N SER A 341 30.62 8.78 19.36
CA SER A 341 32.00 8.30 19.19
C SER A 341 32.30 6.95 19.88
N SER A 342 31.42 6.46 20.74
CA SER A 342 31.50 5.09 21.28
C SER A 342 30.59 4.10 20.53
N GLY A 343 29.93 4.52 19.45
CA GLY A 343 28.97 3.71 18.69
C GLY A 343 27.64 3.52 19.43
N GLY A 344 27.33 4.39 20.39
CA GLY A 344 26.20 4.24 21.30
C GLY A 344 24.92 4.97 20.86
N TYR A 345 24.82 5.46 19.63
CA TYR A 345 23.64 6.20 19.14
C TYR A 345 22.91 5.45 18.04
N SER A 346 21.58 5.36 18.14
CA SER A 346 20.73 4.75 17.10
C SER A 346 19.46 5.54 16.83
N ILE A 347 18.95 5.43 15.60
CA ILE A 347 17.61 5.89 15.20
C ILE A 347 16.85 4.68 14.66
N ASN A 348 15.67 4.39 15.20
CA ASN A 348 14.90 3.18 14.90
C ASN A 348 15.72 1.88 14.99
N ASP A 349 16.59 1.81 15.99
CA ASP A 349 17.49 0.69 16.25
C ASP A 349 18.59 0.47 15.17
N PHE A 350 18.69 1.36 14.17
CA PHE A 350 19.86 1.47 13.29
C PHE A 350 20.95 2.30 13.96
N TYR A 351 22.08 1.67 14.29
CA TYR A 351 23.20 2.33 14.96
C TYR A 351 24.01 3.17 13.97
N LEU A 352 24.29 4.41 14.35
CA LEU A 352 25.25 5.23 13.62
C LEU A 352 26.67 4.85 14.03
N SER A 353 27.54 4.73 13.03
CA SER A 353 28.92 4.34 13.21
C SER A 353 29.68 5.37 14.02
N GLU A 354 30.71 4.93 14.75
CA GLU A 354 31.41 5.80 15.70
C GLU A 354 32.26 6.92 15.06
N ASN A 355 32.51 6.84 13.75
CA ASN A 355 33.27 7.83 12.99
C ASN A 355 32.90 7.81 11.50
N GLU A 356 33.33 8.85 10.79
CA GLU A 356 33.13 9.07 9.34
C GLU A 356 33.60 7.91 8.46
N GLU A 357 34.80 7.36 8.69
CA GLU A 357 35.35 6.29 7.84
C GLU A 357 34.46 5.05 7.86
N LYS A 358 34.00 4.65 9.05
CA LYS A 358 33.07 3.52 9.20
C LYS A 358 31.67 3.85 8.70
N PHE A 359 31.20 5.06 8.94
CA PHE A 359 29.89 5.49 8.46
C PHE A 359 29.82 5.40 6.93
N ASP A 360 30.86 5.87 6.23
CA ASP A 360 30.92 5.82 4.78
C ASP A 360 31.02 4.39 4.22
N GLU A 361 31.63 3.47 4.98
CA GLU A 361 31.69 2.04 4.62
C GLU A 361 30.34 1.34 4.83
N GLU A 362 29.66 1.62 5.96
CA GLU A 362 28.40 0.98 6.35
C GLU A 362 27.17 1.58 5.63
N TYR A 363 27.20 2.88 5.34
CA TYR A 363 26.11 3.64 4.73
C TYR A 363 26.59 4.41 3.48
N PRO A 364 27.06 3.72 2.42
CA PRO A 364 27.63 4.37 1.24
C PRO A 364 26.64 5.27 0.49
N GLU A 365 25.33 4.95 0.56
CA GLU A 365 24.23 5.73 -0.04
C GLU A 365 23.61 6.75 0.93
N GLY A 366 24.14 6.85 2.16
CA GLY A 366 23.60 7.67 3.23
C GLY A 366 22.75 6.89 4.24
N PHE A 367 22.43 7.56 5.35
CA PHE A 367 21.62 7.02 6.45
C PHE A 367 20.15 7.33 6.22
N ALA A 368 19.34 6.27 6.13
CA ALA A 368 17.91 6.36 5.90
C ALA A 368 17.10 6.05 7.16
N VAL A 369 16.00 6.78 7.36
CA VAL A 369 15.02 6.55 8.41
C VAL A 369 13.67 6.28 7.73
N ASN A 370 13.06 5.13 8.04
CA ASN A 370 11.86 4.65 7.35
C ASN A 370 11.99 4.69 5.82
N GLY A 371 13.14 4.28 5.28
CA GLY A 371 13.43 4.26 3.84
C GLY A 371 13.82 5.62 3.24
N ASN A 372 13.62 6.73 3.95
CA ASN A 372 13.99 8.06 3.48
C ASN A 372 15.40 8.45 3.92
N VAL A 373 16.27 8.82 2.98
CA VAL A 373 17.63 9.29 3.29
C VAL A 373 17.57 10.60 4.06
N TRP A 374 18.08 10.60 5.29
CA TRP A 374 18.12 11.78 6.17
C TRP A 374 19.50 12.42 6.27
N MET A 375 20.55 11.65 5.99
CA MET A 375 21.93 12.13 5.94
C MET A 375 22.64 11.48 4.76
N SER A 376 23.15 12.28 3.83
CA SER A 376 23.88 11.79 2.66
C SER A 376 25.23 12.49 2.51
N LYS A 377 26.15 11.88 1.75
CA LYS A 377 27.49 12.42 1.55
C LYS A 377 27.50 13.52 0.48
N SER A 378 28.09 14.67 0.82
CA SER A 378 28.28 15.82 -0.10
C SER A 378 29.60 15.74 -0.86
N GLY A 379 29.91 14.60 -1.49
CA GLY A 379 31.24 14.35 -2.04
C GLY A 379 32.33 14.44 -0.96
N ASP A 380 33.36 15.25 -1.18
CA ASP A 380 34.45 15.45 -0.21
C ASP A 380 34.16 16.57 0.83
N ASN A 381 32.99 17.20 0.78
CA ASN A 381 32.67 18.40 1.57
C ASN A 381 31.88 18.12 2.88
N GLY A 382 31.79 16.85 3.30
CA GLY A 382 31.06 16.42 4.50
C GLY A 382 29.66 15.87 4.17
N TYR A 383 28.66 16.18 4.99
CA TYR A 383 27.33 15.55 4.96
C TYR A 383 26.20 16.55 4.77
N ILE A 384 25.16 16.16 4.03
CA ILE A 384 23.96 16.96 3.78
C ILE A 384 22.84 16.51 4.73
N ILE A 385 22.26 17.46 5.45
CA ILE A 385 21.05 17.29 6.25
C ILE A 385 20.17 18.51 6.05
N ASP A 386 18.92 18.32 5.64
CA ASP A 386 17.94 19.38 5.34
C ASP A 386 18.56 20.51 4.50
N GLU A 387 19.18 20.13 3.38
CA GLU A 387 19.84 21.03 2.40
C GLU A 387 21.07 21.80 2.93
N LYS A 388 21.48 21.56 4.18
CA LYS A 388 22.67 22.16 4.79
C LYS A 388 23.83 21.18 4.78
N ILE A 389 25.01 21.70 4.46
CA ILE A 389 26.25 20.94 4.47
C ILE A 389 26.95 21.10 5.82
N TYR A 390 27.27 19.99 6.46
CA TYR A 390 28.03 19.88 7.70
C TYR A 390 29.38 19.24 7.40
N THR A 391 30.46 19.98 7.63
CA THR A 391 31.82 19.53 7.30
C THR A 391 32.44 18.60 8.36
N ASP A 392 31.82 18.51 9.54
CA ASP A 392 32.23 17.62 10.63
C ASP A 392 31.14 16.56 10.84
N TYR A 393 31.54 15.29 10.89
CA TYR A 393 30.63 14.15 11.05
C TYR A 393 29.78 14.26 12.32
N LEU A 394 30.39 14.61 13.46
CA LEU A 394 29.66 14.68 14.72
C LEU A 394 28.69 15.87 14.76
N ASP A 395 29.02 17.00 14.12
CA ASP A 395 28.08 18.10 13.90
C ASP A 395 26.91 17.70 12.99
N ALA A 396 27.17 16.90 11.95
CA ALA A 396 26.13 16.32 11.11
C ALA A 396 25.20 15.42 11.94
N VAL A 397 25.73 14.48 12.72
CA VAL A 397 24.91 13.60 13.57
C VAL A 397 24.10 14.39 14.62
N VAL A 398 24.63 15.50 15.16
CA VAL A 398 23.87 16.40 16.03
C VAL A 398 22.71 17.06 15.28
N ALA A 399 22.93 17.51 14.04
CA ALA A 399 21.86 18.05 13.20
C ALA A 399 20.81 16.99 12.85
N LEU A 400 21.24 15.76 12.58
CA LEU A 400 20.36 14.61 12.34
C LEU A 400 19.44 14.34 13.54
N ASN A 401 19.97 14.32 14.77
CA ASN A 401 19.17 14.13 15.97
C ASN A 401 18.13 15.26 16.16
N LYS A 402 18.47 16.49 15.79
CA LYS A 402 17.54 17.64 15.88
C LYS A 402 16.38 17.57 14.88
N LYS A 403 16.47 16.72 13.85
CA LYS A 403 15.39 16.48 12.88
C LYS A 403 14.24 15.66 13.48
N ILE A 404 14.47 14.95 14.59
CA ILE A 404 13.42 14.18 15.27
C ILE A 404 12.41 15.16 15.88
N PRO A 405 11.14 15.17 15.41
CA PRO A 405 10.18 16.17 15.83
C PRO A 405 9.66 15.87 17.23
N ALA A 406 9.13 16.91 17.90
CA ALA A 406 8.56 16.77 19.23
C ALA A 406 7.44 15.72 19.26
N GLY A 407 7.47 14.85 20.28
CA GLY A 407 6.54 13.73 20.45
C GLY A 407 6.97 12.41 19.80
N ASN A 408 8.13 12.38 19.14
CA ASN A 408 8.89 11.16 18.92
C ASN A 408 9.85 10.94 20.09
N GLU A 409 10.05 9.67 20.48
CA GLU A 409 10.79 9.34 21.70
C GLU A 409 12.31 9.32 21.46
N ILE A 410 13.09 9.93 22.37
CA ILE A 410 14.54 9.75 22.45
C ILE A 410 14.85 9.25 23.85
N CYS A 411 15.51 8.10 23.96
CA CYS A 411 15.82 7.42 25.22
C CYS A 411 17.32 7.44 25.51
N GLY A 412 17.68 7.69 26.77
CA GLY A 412 19.00 7.43 27.32
C GLY A 412 18.97 6.10 28.07
N VAL A 413 19.92 5.22 27.77
CA VAL A 413 20.02 3.88 28.36
C VAL A 413 21.28 3.80 29.21
N ASP A 414 21.10 3.35 30.44
CA ASP A 414 22.14 3.03 31.42
C ASP A 414 22.25 1.50 31.49
N ASP A 415 23.23 0.93 30.77
CA ASP A 415 23.38 -0.52 30.58
C ASP A 415 24.00 -1.19 31.81
N ASP A 416 24.86 -0.47 32.55
CA ASP A 416 25.57 -1.01 33.72
C ASP A 416 25.00 -0.53 35.08
N ASN A 417 23.97 0.30 35.03
CA ASN A 417 23.25 0.87 36.17
C ASN A 417 24.20 1.68 37.08
N ASP A 418 25.23 2.32 36.50
CA ASP A 418 26.14 3.23 37.20
C ASP A 418 25.57 4.66 37.35
N GLY A 419 24.39 4.91 36.77
CA GLY A 419 23.67 6.17 36.83
C GLY A 419 24.01 7.14 35.69
N TYR A 420 24.81 6.72 34.71
CA TYR A 420 25.16 7.49 33.53
C TYR A 420 24.52 6.90 32.26
N ILE A 421 24.38 7.71 31.22
CA ILE A 421 23.87 7.25 29.93
C ILE A 421 25.04 6.62 29.16
N ASP A 422 24.91 5.34 28.84
CA ASP A 422 25.85 4.59 27.99
C ASP A 422 25.49 4.68 26.51
N ARG A 423 24.18 4.72 26.21
CA ARG A 423 23.65 4.76 24.85
C ARG A 423 22.44 5.66 24.72
N ILE A 424 22.20 6.16 23.51
CA ILE A 424 21.02 6.93 23.16
C ILE A 424 20.28 6.23 22.01
N SER A 425 18.97 6.05 22.16
CA SER A 425 18.11 5.44 21.15
C SER A 425 16.95 6.36 20.84
N ALA A 426 16.86 6.81 19.59
CA ALA A 426 15.77 7.61 19.07
C ALA A 426 14.79 6.76 18.27
N TYR A 427 13.51 7.11 18.35
CA TYR A 427 12.44 6.50 17.57
C TYR A 427 11.73 7.54 16.73
N TYR A 428 11.63 7.28 15.44
CA TYR A 428 10.87 8.08 14.50
C TYR A 428 9.74 7.23 13.91
N VAL A 429 8.50 7.59 14.27
CA VAL A 429 7.29 6.92 13.79
C VAL A 429 6.49 7.82 12.87
N GLU A 430 5.74 7.19 11.96
CA GLU A 430 4.86 7.90 11.03
C GLU A 430 3.43 7.33 11.06
N PRO A 431 2.40 8.18 11.07
CA PRO A 431 1.01 7.75 11.17
C PRO A 431 0.41 7.41 9.80
N PHE A 432 -0.53 6.48 9.80
CA PHE A 432 -1.35 6.15 8.65
C PHE A 432 -2.70 5.60 9.11
N ILE A 433 -3.72 5.67 8.25
CA ILE A 433 -5.04 5.10 8.54
C ILE A 433 -5.13 3.69 7.96
N VAL A 434 -5.56 2.73 8.76
CA VAL A 434 -5.67 1.33 8.35
C VAL A 434 -6.92 1.09 7.53
N ASN A 435 -6.76 0.64 6.29
CA ASN A 435 -7.86 0.31 5.38
C ASN A 435 -8.14 -1.19 5.31
N LYS A 436 -7.10 -2.01 5.24
CA LYS A 436 -7.23 -3.47 5.24
C LYS A 436 -6.16 -4.09 6.12
N ILE A 437 -6.50 -5.19 6.76
CA ILE A 437 -5.57 -6.03 7.52
C ILE A 437 -5.69 -7.46 6.97
N PHE A 438 -4.62 -7.96 6.40
CA PHE A 438 -4.49 -9.35 5.98
C PHE A 438 -3.74 -10.11 7.07
N THR A 439 -4.40 -11.07 7.73
CA THR A 439 -3.75 -11.90 8.75
C THR A 439 -3.35 -13.24 8.15
N TYR A 440 -2.07 -13.55 8.23
CA TYR A 440 -1.51 -14.82 7.78
C TYR A 440 -1.70 -15.91 8.83
N VAL A 441 -1.63 -17.18 8.41
CA VAL A 441 -1.80 -18.35 9.28
C VAL A 441 -0.76 -18.41 10.41
N ASN A 442 0.45 -17.90 10.17
CA ASN A 442 1.51 -17.79 11.19
C ASN A 442 1.28 -16.62 12.17
N GLY A 443 0.22 -15.83 11.95
CA GLY A 443 -0.14 -14.66 12.75
C GLY A 443 0.57 -13.37 12.35
N ASN A 444 1.40 -13.38 11.31
CA ASN A 444 1.89 -12.16 10.69
C ASN A 444 0.73 -11.39 10.07
N VAL A 445 0.93 -10.10 9.81
CA VAL A 445 -0.07 -9.27 9.16
C VAL A 445 0.54 -8.43 8.05
N SER A 446 -0.21 -8.21 6.98
CA SER A 446 0.04 -7.10 6.06
C SER A 446 -1.07 -6.08 6.22
N ILE A 447 -0.70 -4.81 6.25
CA ILE A 447 -1.64 -3.72 6.47
C ILE A 447 -1.63 -2.82 5.25
N VAL A 448 -2.82 -2.48 4.76
CA VAL A 448 -2.99 -1.53 3.66
C VAL A 448 -3.47 -0.22 4.24
N ARG A 449 -2.85 0.88 3.84
CA ARG A 449 -3.27 2.23 4.19
C ARG A 449 -4.51 2.67 3.43
N ALA A 450 -5.27 3.59 4.01
CA ALA A 450 -6.35 4.27 3.33
C ALA A 450 -5.82 5.21 2.24
N SER A 451 -6.40 5.08 1.04
CA SER A 451 -6.19 6.01 -0.09
C SER A 451 -7.54 6.43 -0.63
N VAL A 452 -7.63 7.68 -1.09
CA VAL A 452 -8.88 8.31 -1.58
C VAL A 452 -8.81 8.72 -3.04
N ASP A 453 -7.68 8.50 -3.72
CA ASP A 453 -7.52 8.70 -5.17
C ASP A 453 -6.69 7.59 -5.85
N GLU A 454 -7.01 7.34 -7.12
CA GLU A 454 -6.26 6.46 -8.04
C GLU A 454 -5.37 7.28 -9.01
N GLU A 455 -5.58 8.60 -9.12
CA GLU A 455 -4.98 9.50 -10.12
C GLU A 455 -3.68 10.22 -9.68
N GLY A 456 -3.14 9.90 -8.50
CA GLY A 456 -1.80 10.36 -8.12
C GLY A 456 -1.69 11.84 -7.72
N LYS A 457 -2.74 12.50 -7.20
CA LYS A 457 -2.55 13.77 -6.47
C LYS A 457 -2.13 13.47 -5.03
N LYS A 458 -0.94 12.88 -4.92
CA LYS A 458 -0.22 12.67 -3.67
C LYS A 458 0.41 14.00 -3.24
N LEU A 459 0.33 14.34 -1.95
CA LEU A 459 0.99 15.53 -1.42
C LEU A 459 2.49 15.35 -1.25
N TYR A 460 2.96 14.14 -0.92
CA TYR A 460 4.38 13.76 -0.98
C TYR A 460 4.62 12.26 -0.69
N ASN A 461 5.86 11.82 -0.96
CA ASN A 461 6.47 10.48 -0.99
C ASN A 461 6.54 9.74 0.36
N GLY A 462 5.42 9.17 0.80
CA GLY A 462 5.46 7.98 1.65
C GLY A 462 5.22 6.75 0.80
N ASP A 463 6.28 6.03 0.40
CA ASP A 463 6.19 4.82 -0.43
C ASP A 463 5.88 3.56 0.40
N HIS A 464 5.86 3.70 1.73
CA HIS A 464 5.61 2.63 2.67
C HIS A 464 4.14 2.59 3.08
N PHE A 465 3.59 1.38 3.21
CA PHE A 465 2.14 1.16 3.40
C PHE A 465 1.29 1.76 2.28
N THR A 466 1.72 1.73 1.02
CA THR A 466 0.83 2.10 -0.09
C THR A 466 -0.25 1.02 -0.29
N GLY A 467 -1.25 1.28 -1.14
CA GLY A 467 -2.26 0.29 -1.54
C GLY A 467 -1.71 -1.04 -2.07
N LEU A 468 -0.39 -1.13 -2.30
CA LEU A 468 0.33 -2.16 -3.05
C LEU A 468 1.52 -2.76 -2.28
N SER A 469 1.87 -2.21 -1.12
CA SER A 469 3.24 -2.33 -0.60
C SER A 469 3.56 -3.67 0.06
N GLY A 470 2.54 -4.50 0.34
CA GLY A 470 2.70 -5.93 0.64
C GLY A 470 3.56 -6.26 1.85
N GLU A 471 3.95 -5.28 2.67
CA GLU A 471 4.93 -5.51 3.73
C GLU A 471 4.33 -6.41 4.80
N VAL A 472 5.11 -7.42 5.18
CA VAL A 472 4.70 -8.42 6.18
C VAL A 472 5.27 -8.00 7.52
N ILE A 473 4.39 -7.58 8.42
CA ILE A 473 4.69 -7.30 9.82
C ILE A 473 4.59 -8.63 10.57
N THR A 474 5.62 -8.98 11.33
CA THR A 474 5.57 -10.22 12.09
C THR A 474 4.54 -10.10 13.21
N LYS A 475 4.00 -11.24 13.68
CA LYS A 475 3.10 -11.25 14.83
C LYS A 475 3.69 -10.54 16.07
N GLN A 476 5.01 -10.58 16.23
CA GLN A 476 5.70 -9.99 17.37
C GLN A 476 5.85 -8.47 17.23
N ASP A 477 5.94 -7.98 15.99
CA ASP A 477 6.11 -6.56 15.67
C ASP A 477 4.75 -5.82 15.51
N LEU A 478 3.64 -6.55 15.60
CA LEU A 478 2.29 -6.01 15.80
C LEU A 478 2.01 -5.92 17.30
N SER A 479 2.31 -4.76 17.89
CA SER A 479 2.25 -4.57 19.35
C SER A 479 0.83 -4.57 19.92
N ASP A 480 -0.19 -4.27 19.09
CA ASP A 480 -1.59 -4.21 19.50
C ASP A 480 -2.52 -5.03 18.59
N SER A 481 -2.91 -6.20 19.08
CA SER A 481 -3.90 -7.08 18.45
C SER A 481 -5.32 -6.48 18.31
N ARG A 482 -5.57 -5.28 18.88
CA ARG A 482 -6.83 -4.55 18.76
C ARG A 482 -6.87 -3.60 17.57
N LEU A 483 -5.80 -3.50 16.78
CA LEU A 483 -5.79 -2.69 15.57
C LEU A 483 -6.88 -3.14 14.60
N GLN A 484 -7.70 -2.21 14.13
CA GLN A 484 -8.87 -2.42 13.28
C GLN A 484 -8.83 -1.52 12.05
N ILE A 485 -9.63 -1.88 11.04
CA ILE A 485 -9.91 -1.02 9.89
C ILE A 485 -10.55 0.29 10.39
N GLY A 486 -10.07 1.43 9.89
CA GLY A 486 -10.44 2.78 10.30
C GLY A 486 -9.57 3.35 11.42
N ASP A 487 -8.78 2.53 12.11
CA ASP A 487 -7.87 3.04 13.14
C ASP A 487 -6.70 3.81 12.50
N MET A 488 -6.21 4.82 13.22
CA MET A 488 -4.88 5.37 12.97
C MET A 488 -3.84 4.44 13.60
N ALA A 489 -2.87 4.02 12.82
CA ALA A 489 -1.69 3.29 13.28
C ALA A 489 -0.44 4.16 13.07
N VAL A 490 0.64 3.84 13.77
CA VAL A 490 1.96 4.41 13.52
C VAL A 490 2.97 3.30 13.27
N PHE A 491 3.91 3.56 12.37
CA PHE A 491 4.92 2.59 11.98
C PHE A 491 6.34 3.12 12.16
N LYS A 492 7.29 2.20 12.33
CA LYS A 492 8.73 2.44 12.15
C LYS A 492 9.39 1.22 11.51
N TYR A 493 10.44 1.46 10.72
CA TYR A 493 11.29 0.39 10.21
C TYR A 493 12.50 0.19 11.11
N THR A 494 12.83 -1.04 11.47
CA THR A 494 13.99 -1.42 12.29
C THR A 494 14.78 -2.53 11.60
N PRO A 495 15.99 -2.91 12.07
CA PRO A 495 16.68 -4.09 11.57
C PRO A 495 15.89 -5.40 11.69
N SER A 496 14.89 -5.45 12.58
CA SER A 496 13.97 -6.60 12.73
C SER A 496 12.78 -6.56 11.77
N GLY A 497 12.64 -5.47 10.99
CA GLY A 497 11.54 -5.22 10.09
C GLY A 497 10.59 -4.12 10.57
N TRP A 498 9.42 -4.06 9.93
CA TRP A 498 8.36 -3.09 10.24
C TRP A 498 7.69 -3.37 11.58
N ASN A 499 7.61 -2.35 12.41
CA ASN A 499 6.87 -2.35 13.66
C ASN A 499 5.67 -1.44 13.51
N VAL A 500 4.47 -1.94 13.83
CA VAL A 500 3.22 -1.18 13.74
C VAL A 500 2.45 -1.27 15.04
N ILE A 501 2.02 -0.10 15.52
CA ILE A 501 1.29 0.05 16.77
C ILE A 501 0.03 0.91 16.51
N LYS A 502 -1.08 0.61 17.20
CA LYS A 502 -2.28 1.47 17.14
C LYS A 502 -1.99 2.80 17.82
N ALA A 503 -2.33 3.92 17.17
CA ALA A 503 -2.28 5.24 17.79
C ALA A 503 -3.33 5.35 18.90
N TYR A 504 -3.07 6.14 19.93
CA TYR A 504 -4.01 6.33 21.02
C TYR A 504 -5.18 7.22 20.57
N GLU A 505 -6.42 6.76 20.82
CA GLU A 505 -7.64 7.44 20.39
C GLU A 505 -8.23 8.29 21.51
N ILE A 506 -8.50 9.56 21.23
CA ILE A 506 -9.29 10.46 22.06
C ILE A 506 -10.58 10.79 21.32
N ASN A 507 -11.67 10.16 21.77
CA ASN A 507 -13.00 10.37 21.22
C ASN A 507 -13.75 11.45 22.00
N GLY A 508 -14.09 12.55 21.33
CA GLY A 508 -14.71 13.72 21.97
C GLY A 508 -15.27 14.72 20.97
N ILE A 509 -15.83 15.81 21.46
CA ILE A 509 -16.32 16.91 20.63
C ILE A 509 -15.16 17.85 20.33
N LEU A 510 -14.88 18.09 19.05
CA LEU A 510 -13.94 19.15 18.66
C LEU A 510 -14.56 20.51 18.99
N THR A 511 -14.04 21.19 20.01
CA THR A 511 -14.58 22.47 20.47
C THR A 511 -13.82 23.66 19.92
N GLU A 512 -12.52 23.53 19.69
CA GLU A 512 -11.69 24.57 19.09
C GLU A 512 -10.46 23.89 18.50
N GLY A 513 -9.93 24.43 17.41
CA GLY A 513 -8.63 24.02 16.90
C GLY A 513 -7.94 25.22 16.31
N LYS A 514 -6.67 25.38 16.65
CA LYS A 514 -5.81 26.44 16.16
C LYS A 514 -4.55 25.80 15.59
N GLU A 515 -4.42 25.94 14.28
CA GLU A 515 -3.29 25.46 13.49
C GLU A 515 -1.95 25.82 14.14
N ASN A 516 -1.02 24.85 14.16
CA ASN A 516 0.33 24.98 14.73
C ASN A 516 0.35 25.42 16.20
N ASN A 517 -0.74 25.15 16.95
CA ASN A 517 -0.85 25.56 18.35
C ASN A 517 -1.50 24.49 19.22
N TYR A 518 -2.81 24.26 19.08
CA TYR A 518 -3.51 23.25 19.86
C TYR A 518 -4.82 22.81 19.22
N TYR A 519 -5.26 21.62 19.63
CA TYR A 519 -6.58 21.07 19.35
C TYR A 519 -7.32 20.86 20.66
N GLN A 520 -8.55 21.32 20.78
CA GLN A 520 -9.36 21.18 21.98
C GLN A 520 -10.45 20.13 21.76
N MET A 521 -10.33 19.02 22.46
CA MET A 521 -11.35 17.97 22.53
C MET A 521 -12.07 18.08 23.87
N ASP A 522 -13.39 18.27 23.80
CA ASP A 522 -14.23 18.61 24.95
C ASP A 522 -13.64 19.82 25.71
N ASP A 523 -13.25 19.63 26.97
CA ASP A 523 -12.66 20.65 27.85
C ASP A 523 -11.12 20.60 27.91
N THR A 524 -10.48 19.68 27.18
CA THR A 524 -9.03 19.43 27.25
C THR A 524 -8.32 19.96 26.00
N LYS A 525 -7.23 20.72 26.19
CA LYS A 525 -6.36 21.21 25.11
C LYS A 525 -5.16 20.30 24.93
N TYR A 526 -4.90 19.95 23.68
CA TYR A 526 -3.81 19.10 23.24
C TYR A 526 -2.87 19.94 22.36
N PRO A 527 -1.62 20.21 22.79
CA PRO A 527 -0.66 20.94 21.99
C PRO A 527 -0.39 20.25 20.66
N ASP A 528 -0.23 21.03 19.59
CA ASP A 528 0.17 20.49 18.30
C ASP A 528 1.66 20.07 18.29
N ALA A 529 1.96 18.99 17.57
CA ALA A 529 3.32 18.55 17.30
C ALA A 529 3.80 19.11 15.96
N ILE A 530 4.42 20.28 16.02
CA ILE A 530 4.98 20.97 14.84
C ILE A 530 6.10 20.09 14.26
N ASN A 531 6.16 19.97 12.92
CA ASN A 531 7.10 19.14 12.16
C ASN A 531 6.96 17.62 12.33
N PHE A 532 5.96 17.13 13.08
CA PHE A 532 5.64 15.71 13.07
C PHE A 532 5.10 15.32 11.68
N SER A 533 5.76 14.35 11.01
CA SER A 533 5.35 13.89 9.68
C SER A 533 3.95 13.29 9.73
N ARG A 534 3.11 13.73 8.79
CA ARG A 534 1.75 13.21 8.57
C ARG A 534 1.55 12.85 7.11
N ASP A 535 2.64 12.58 6.40
CA ASP A 535 2.60 12.39 4.96
C ASP A 535 1.92 11.11 4.51
N ASN A 536 1.93 10.12 5.40
CA ASN A 536 1.20 8.87 5.23
C ASN A 536 -0.28 8.96 5.64
N VAL A 537 -0.77 10.13 6.07
CA VAL A 537 -2.19 10.37 6.37
C VAL A 537 -2.83 11.10 5.20
N ILE A 538 -4.05 10.68 4.83
CA ILE A 538 -4.88 11.38 3.84
C ILE A 538 -4.98 12.84 4.25
N ILE A 539 -4.77 13.77 3.31
CA ILE A 539 -4.69 15.20 3.61
C ILE A 539 -5.87 15.70 4.47
N SER A 540 -7.09 15.24 4.20
CA SER A 540 -8.29 15.62 4.95
C SER A 540 -8.30 15.21 6.41
N ASN A 541 -7.46 14.24 6.79
CA ASN A 541 -7.35 13.66 8.12
C ASN A 541 -6.08 14.14 8.86
N ARG A 542 -5.25 14.96 8.22
CA ARG A 542 -4.19 15.71 8.90
C ARG A 542 -4.82 16.77 9.81
N CYS A 543 -4.15 17.05 10.94
CA CYS A 543 -4.81 17.78 12.03
C CYS A 543 -5.23 19.20 11.64
N SER A 544 -4.35 19.94 10.95
CA SER A 544 -4.61 21.30 10.51
C SER A 544 -5.75 21.37 9.50
N GLU A 545 -5.69 20.55 8.46
CA GLU A 545 -6.61 20.52 7.33
C GLU A 545 -8.01 20.06 7.76
N PHE A 546 -8.08 19.03 8.61
CA PHE A 546 -9.33 18.56 9.21
C PHE A 546 -10.01 19.69 9.99
N VAL A 547 -9.26 20.36 10.86
CA VAL A 547 -9.73 21.45 11.71
C VAL A 547 -10.14 22.68 10.89
N ASN A 548 -9.37 23.03 9.85
CA ASN A 548 -9.69 24.15 8.96
C ASN A 548 -11.05 23.93 8.27
N ALA A 549 -11.28 22.74 7.71
CA ALA A 549 -12.57 22.40 7.12
C ALA A 549 -13.70 22.40 8.17
N HIS A 550 -13.49 21.79 9.34
CA HIS A 550 -14.50 21.74 10.40
C HIS A 550 -14.84 23.13 10.96
N ASN A 551 -13.85 24.01 11.11
CA ASN A 551 -14.06 25.41 11.49
C ASN A 551 -14.87 26.15 10.42
N TYR A 552 -14.53 25.98 9.14
CA TYR A 552 -15.22 26.64 8.03
C TYR A 552 -16.72 26.27 7.99
N PHE A 553 -17.05 24.99 8.14
CA PHE A 553 -18.45 24.54 8.14
C PHE A 553 -19.18 24.75 9.47
N GLY A 554 -18.48 25.23 10.52
CA GLY A 554 -19.06 25.43 11.85
C GLY A 554 -19.40 24.13 12.58
N PHE A 555 -18.60 23.09 12.35
CA PHE A 555 -18.72 21.78 13.00
C PHE A 555 -18.09 21.76 14.40
N THR A 556 -17.29 22.77 14.74
CA THR A 556 -16.75 22.92 16.09
C THR A 556 -17.82 23.41 17.07
N LYS A 557 -17.79 22.87 18.30
CA LYS A 557 -18.86 23.07 19.30
C LYS A 557 -20.25 22.74 18.73
N ASN A 558 -20.33 21.70 17.90
CA ASN A 558 -21.60 21.33 17.29
C ASN A 558 -22.63 20.96 18.37
N LYS A 559 -23.89 21.29 18.10
CA LYS A 559 -25.01 21.08 19.03
C LYS A 559 -25.61 19.67 18.96
N GLU A 560 -25.10 18.87 18.03
CA GLU A 560 -25.58 17.52 17.75
C GLU A 560 -24.77 16.48 18.55
N ASP A 561 -23.84 16.93 19.40
CA ASP A 561 -22.90 16.11 20.17
C ASP A 561 -22.13 15.12 19.28
N LEU A 562 -21.88 15.50 18.04
CA LEU A 562 -21.11 14.73 17.07
C LEU A 562 -19.66 14.74 17.48
N LYS A 563 -19.17 13.55 17.78
CA LYS A 563 -17.80 13.31 18.19
C LYS A 563 -16.92 13.04 16.99
N VAL A 564 -15.66 13.41 17.12
CA VAL A 564 -14.57 13.02 16.23
C VAL A 564 -13.51 12.31 17.07
N SER A 565 -12.59 11.64 16.41
CA SER A 565 -11.46 11.01 17.08
C SER A 565 -10.19 11.77 16.75
N LEU A 566 -9.50 12.24 17.79
CA LEU A 566 -8.14 12.77 17.71
C LEU A 566 -7.18 11.64 18.08
N TRP A 567 -6.22 11.38 17.20
CA TRP A 567 -5.27 10.27 17.34
C TRP A 567 -3.89 10.77 17.77
N PHE A 568 -3.20 10.00 18.61
CA PHE A 568 -1.91 10.36 19.20
C PHE A 568 -0.86 9.26 19.09
N VAL A 569 0.41 9.68 18.98
CA VAL A 569 1.57 8.81 19.27
C VAL A 569 1.72 8.67 20.78
N ASP A 570 1.95 7.45 21.29
CA ASP A 570 2.33 7.23 22.69
C ASP A 570 3.83 7.54 22.87
N THR A 571 4.15 8.46 23.77
CA THR A 571 5.53 8.86 24.09
C THR A 571 6.14 8.09 25.26
N TYR A 572 5.42 7.12 25.85
CA TYR A 572 5.84 6.34 27.01
C TYR A 572 6.25 7.17 28.25
N SER A 573 5.99 8.49 28.23
CA SER A 573 6.32 9.45 29.27
C SER A 573 5.16 9.72 30.23
N GLY A 574 4.03 9.00 30.07
CA GLY A 574 2.81 9.24 30.84
C GLY A 574 2.03 10.51 30.46
N ASP A 575 2.65 11.42 29.69
CA ASP A 575 2.00 12.56 29.05
C ASP A 575 1.39 12.16 27.71
N LEU A 576 0.35 12.89 27.28
CA LEU A 576 -0.26 12.73 25.97
C LEU A 576 0.78 13.10 24.91
N GLY A 577 1.17 12.15 24.04
CA GLY A 577 2.21 12.39 23.02
C GLY A 577 1.74 13.29 21.87
N ALA A 578 2.26 13.09 20.65
CA ALA A 578 1.98 13.97 19.51
C ALA A 578 0.62 13.70 18.85
N PRO A 579 -0.25 14.71 18.64
CA PRO A 579 -1.41 14.56 17.77
C PRO A 579 -0.98 14.22 16.33
N CYS A 580 -1.45 13.08 15.82
CA CYS A 580 -1.03 12.54 14.54
C CYS A 580 -2.13 12.59 13.46
N GLY A 581 -3.40 12.72 13.83
CA GLY A 581 -4.49 12.94 12.87
C GLY A 581 -5.88 12.97 13.49
N PHE A 582 -6.88 13.20 12.65
CA PHE A 582 -8.29 13.18 13.01
C PHE A 582 -9.10 12.27 12.08
N THR A 583 -10.18 11.70 12.60
CA THR A 583 -11.21 11.01 11.81
C THR A 583 -12.60 11.34 12.33
N THR A 584 -13.60 11.42 11.45
CA THR A 584 -15.00 11.57 11.88
C THR A 584 -15.67 10.25 12.26
N ASN A 585 -15.07 9.10 11.89
CA ASN A 585 -15.53 7.75 12.18
C ASN A 585 -17.04 7.58 11.86
N ASP A 586 -17.82 7.04 12.80
CA ASP A 586 -19.25 6.76 12.64
C ASP A 586 -20.09 8.01 12.29
N ASN A 587 -19.59 9.22 12.57
CA ASN A 587 -20.29 10.47 12.30
C ASN A 587 -20.01 11.05 10.90
N ALA A 588 -19.12 10.43 10.12
CA ALA A 588 -18.69 10.94 8.80
C ALA A 588 -19.86 11.28 7.87
N LYS A 589 -20.87 10.39 7.81
CA LYS A 589 -22.04 10.56 6.97
C LYS A 589 -22.88 11.78 7.37
N ILE A 590 -22.95 12.07 8.67
CA ILE A 590 -23.69 13.22 9.21
C ILE A 590 -22.93 14.50 8.88
N PHE A 591 -21.62 14.55 9.13
CA PHE A 591 -20.79 15.71 8.78
C PHE A 591 -20.80 16.01 7.29
N LEU A 592 -20.69 15.00 6.42
CA LEU A 592 -20.77 15.19 4.97
C LEU A 592 -22.14 15.72 4.55
N SER A 593 -23.23 15.21 5.14
CA SER A 593 -24.58 15.74 4.89
C SER A 593 -24.70 17.22 5.30
N MET A 594 -24.13 17.60 6.45
CA MET A 594 -24.12 18.99 6.90
C MET A 594 -23.30 19.88 5.96
N ALA A 595 -22.13 19.43 5.50
CA ALA A 595 -21.28 20.15 4.55
C ALA A 595 -21.98 20.36 3.20
N ILE A 596 -22.62 19.32 2.66
CA ILE A 596 -23.42 19.41 1.42
C ILE A 596 -24.58 20.38 1.59
N ASN A 597 -25.27 20.35 2.74
CA ASN A 597 -26.36 21.29 3.01
C ASN A 597 -25.87 22.74 3.12
N PHE A 598 -24.70 22.97 3.70
CA PHE A 598 -24.05 24.28 3.75
C PHE A 598 -23.71 24.76 2.33
N ALA A 599 -23.03 23.91 1.56
CA ALA A 599 -22.65 24.16 0.17
C ALA A 599 -23.85 24.47 -0.73
N ASN A 600 -24.93 23.70 -0.62
CA ASN A 600 -26.15 23.87 -1.41
C ASN A 600 -26.84 25.22 -1.15
N LYS A 601 -26.84 25.70 0.10
CA LYS A 601 -27.42 27.02 0.43
C LYS A 601 -26.70 28.15 -0.29
N LYS A 602 -25.36 28.05 -0.43
CA LYS A 602 -24.57 29.01 -1.21
C LYS A 602 -24.80 28.81 -2.71
N PHE A 603 -24.73 27.57 -3.18
CA PHE A 603 -24.75 27.26 -4.61
C PHE A 603 -26.12 27.53 -5.27
N SER A 604 -27.22 27.20 -4.60
CA SER A 604 -28.58 27.30 -5.16
C SER A 604 -29.03 28.73 -5.54
N VAL A 605 -28.35 29.76 -5.04
CA VAL A 605 -28.66 31.17 -5.34
C VAL A 605 -27.72 31.78 -6.38
N LEU A 606 -26.71 31.04 -6.86
CA LEU A 606 -25.73 31.54 -7.82
C LEU A 606 -26.17 31.34 -9.26
N GLN A 607 -25.83 32.31 -10.12
CA GLN A 607 -25.93 32.18 -11.57
C GLN A 607 -24.55 32.08 -12.21
N ALA A 608 -24.42 31.22 -13.21
CA ALA A 608 -23.24 31.16 -14.06
C ALA A 608 -23.33 32.24 -15.14
N SER A 609 -22.28 33.03 -15.32
CA SER A 609 -22.22 34.06 -16.36
C SER A 609 -20.78 34.33 -16.79
N ALA A 610 -20.57 34.67 -18.07
CA ALA A 610 -19.25 35.01 -18.57
C ALA A 610 -18.73 36.35 -17.99
N ASN A 611 -19.61 37.32 -17.74
CA ASN A 611 -19.21 38.68 -17.33
C ASN A 611 -20.27 39.44 -16.52
N GLY A 612 -21.34 38.76 -16.10
CA GLY A 612 -22.46 39.34 -15.35
C GLY A 612 -23.44 40.16 -16.18
N SER A 613 -23.21 40.39 -17.48
CA SER A 613 -24.09 41.26 -18.30
C SER A 613 -25.51 40.71 -18.49
N ASP A 614 -25.67 39.40 -18.40
CA ASP A 614 -26.92 38.63 -18.51
C ASP A 614 -27.56 38.26 -17.17
N VAL A 615 -26.90 38.56 -16.04
CA VAL A 615 -27.42 38.31 -14.68
C VAL A 615 -28.45 39.38 -14.29
N THR A 616 -29.42 39.06 -13.45
CA THR A 616 -30.40 40.06 -12.95
C THR A 616 -29.77 40.92 -11.85
N PRO A 617 -30.02 42.25 -11.77
CA PRO A 617 -29.53 43.07 -10.66
C PRO A 617 -30.00 42.54 -9.31
N GLY A 618 -29.09 42.51 -8.33
CA GLY A 618 -29.34 41.92 -7.01
C GLY A 618 -29.14 40.40 -6.94
N THR A 619 -28.70 39.76 -8.03
CA THR A 619 -28.36 38.33 -8.06
C THR A 619 -26.84 38.12 -7.96
N TYR A 620 -26.44 37.14 -7.18
CA TYR A 620 -25.06 36.70 -7.07
C TYR A 620 -24.68 35.79 -8.25
N TRP A 621 -23.48 35.97 -8.80
CA TRP A 621 -23.01 35.20 -9.95
C TRP A 621 -21.51 34.89 -9.87
N VAL A 622 -21.10 33.86 -10.62
CA VAL A 622 -19.71 33.41 -10.78
C VAL A 622 -19.45 33.07 -12.26
N THR A 623 -18.18 32.93 -12.65
CA THR A 623 -17.84 32.54 -14.02
C THR A 623 -18.33 31.12 -14.32
N ASN A 624 -18.56 30.82 -15.60
CA ASN A 624 -19.00 29.48 -16.01
C ASN A 624 -18.01 28.38 -15.60
N GLU A 625 -16.70 28.66 -15.73
CA GLU A 625 -15.63 27.74 -15.35
C GLU A 625 -15.71 27.35 -13.88
N ASN A 626 -15.81 28.33 -12.99
CA ASN A 626 -15.86 28.09 -11.56
C ASN A 626 -17.18 27.48 -11.10
N TYR A 627 -18.29 27.84 -11.75
CA TYR A 627 -19.57 27.19 -11.53
C TYR A 627 -19.49 25.69 -11.85
N ILE A 628 -18.87 25.32 -12.99
CA ILE A 628 -18.71 23.92 -13.40
C ILE A 628 -17.78 23.17 -12.44
N ALA A 629 -16.60 23.73 -12.14
CA ALA A 629 -15.64 23.11 -11.23
C ALA A 629 -16.23 22.85 -9.84
N PHE A 630 -16.96 23.82 -9.27
CA PHE A 630 -17.66 23.62 -8.00
C PHE A 630 -18.76 22.56 -8.12
N LYS A 631 -19.55 22.61 -9.20
CA LYS A 631 -20.67 21.68 -9.41
C LYS A 631 -20.20 20.24 -9.47
N GLU A 632 -19.09 19.95 -10.13
CA GLU A 632 -18.51 18.60 -10.20
C GLU A 632 -18.14 18.05 -8.81
N ILE A 633 -17.47 18.86 -7.98
CA ILE A 633 -17.12 18.49 -6.60
C ILE A 633 -18.39 18.29 -5.76
N PHE A 634 -19.38 19.17 -5.92
CA PHE A 634 -20.64 19.08 -5.21
C PHE A 634 -21.43 17.81 -5.57
N GLU A 635 -21.54 17.48 -6.86
CA GLU A 635 -22.20 16.24 -7.32
C GLU A 635 -21.43 14.99 -6.86
N GLN A 636 -20.10 15.02 -6.87
CA GLN A 636 -19.28 13.93 -6.34
C GLN A 636 -19.55 13.69 -4.84
N ALA A 637 -19.59 14.75 -4.03
CA ALA A 637 -19.90 14.65 -2.61
C ALA A 637 -21.31 14.05 -2.37
N GLN A 638 -22.30 14.42 -3.19
CA GLN A 638 -23.65 13.83 -3.12
C GLN A 638 -23.66 12.35 -3.46
N ASN A 639 -22.88 11.94 -4.46
CA ASN A 639 -22.76 10.53 -4.85
C ASN A 639 -22.11 9.70 -3.73
N ILE A 640 -21.03 10.19 -3.12
CA ILE A 640 -20.37 9.55 -1.97
C ILE A 640 -21.32 9.46 -0.77
N LEU A 641 -22.12 10.50 -0.49
CA LEU A 641 -23.11 10.45 0.60
C LEU A 641 -24.17 9.36 0.36
N ALA A 642 -24.55 9.15 -0.90
CA ALA A 642 -25.55 8.16 -1.30
C ALA A 642 -25.00 6.73 -1.33
N ASP A 643 -23.69 6.56 -1.42
CA ASP A 643 -23.02 5.27 -1.38
C ASP A 643 -23.14 4.63 0.02
N PRO A 644 -23.72 3.42 0.15
CA PRO A 644 -23.78 2.71 1.42
C PRO A 644 -22.41 2.17 1.88
N ASP A 645 -21.46 1.99 0.96
CA ASP A 645 -20.17 1.34 1.22
C ASP A 645 -19.01 2.35 1.32
N ALA A 646 -19.29 3.65 1.15
CA ALA A 646 -18.29 4.70 1.31
C ALA A 646 -17.73 4.73 2.74
N SER A 647 -16.39 4.73 2.85
CA SER A 647 -15.69 4.75 4.13
C SER A 647 -15.66 6.15 4.76
N SER A 648 -15.30 6.22 6.04
CA SER A 648 -15.24 7.49 6.78
C SER A 648 -14.21 8.45 6.17
N GLU A 649 -13.09 7.91 5.69
CA GLU A 649 -11.96 8.65 5.13
C GLU A 649 -12.33 9.26 3.77
N VAL A 650 -13.09 8.53 2.95
CA VAL A 650 -13.60 9.05 1.68
C VAL A 650 -14.59 10.19 1.93
N MET A 651 -15.42 10.09 2.97
CA MET A 651 -16.36 11.16 3.33
C MET A 651 -15.62 12.39 3.89
N ASP A 652 -14.63 12.21 4.77
CA ASP A 652 -13.75 13.27 5.28
C ASP A 652 -13.04 14.00 4.12
N TYR A 653 -12.57 13.24 3.14
CA TYR A 653 -11.97 13.79 1.93
C TYR A 653 -12.95 14.65 1.12
N GLN A 654 -14.20 14.20 0.95
CA GLN A 654 -15.22 15.02 0.27
C GLN A 654 -15.58 16.28 1.06
N ILE A 655 -15.62 16.23 2.40
CA ILE A 655 -15.80 17.42 3.25
C ILE A 655 -14.68 18.42 2.97
N TYR A 656 -13.43 17.96 2.96
CA TYR A 656 -12.27 18.79 2.69
C TYR A 656 -12.26 19.37 1.27
N LYS A 657 -12.61 18.57 0.24
CA LYS A 657 -12.76 19.08 -1.13
C LYS A 657 -13.85 20.15 -1.23
N LEU A 658 -14.97 19.99 -0.55
CA LEU A 658 -16.02 21.02 -0.49
C LEU A 658 -15.51 22.30 0.20
N TYR A 659 -14.71 22.16 1.27
CA TYR A 659 -14.04 23.30 1.91
C TYR A 659 -13.16 24.04 0.89
N LEU A 660 -12.23 23.35 0.21
CA LEU A 660 -11.36 23.98 -0.78
C LEU A 660 -12.14 24.58 -1.96
N ALA A 661 -13.21 23.94 -2.42
CA ALA A 661 -14.03 24.45 -3.51
C ALA A 661 -14.78 25.75 -3.12
N LEU A 662 -15.11 25.93 -1.84
CA LEU A 662 -15.78 27.12 -1.35
C LEU A 662 -14.80 28.20 -0.91
N HIS A 663 -13.82 27.85 -0.08
CA HIS A 663 -12.86 28.76 0.54
C HIS A 663 -11.69 29.12 -0.41
N GLY A 664 -11.25 28.16 -1.21
CA GLY A 664 -10.03 28.24 -2.02
C GLY A 664 -8.84 27.57 -1.32
N SER A 665 -7.80 27.23 -2.10
CA SER A 665 -6.55 26.62 -1.63
C SER A 665 -5.39 27.61 -1.48
N GLN A 666 -5.59 28.91 -1.75
CA GLN A 666 -4.48 29.88 -1.82
C GLN A 666 -3.79 30.14 -0.48
N ASP A 667 -4.54 30.04 0.62
CA ASP A 667 -4.01 30.23 1.98
C ASP A 667 -3.63 28.89 2.66
N ASP A 668 -3.72 27.78 1.93
CA ASP A 668 -3.49 26.42 2.43
C ASP A 668 -2.28 25.80 1.71
N VAL A 669 -1.10 25.96 2.33
CA VAL A 669 0.19 25.53 1.76
C VAL A 669 0.18 24.04 1.47
N SER A 670 -0.38 23.23 2.38
CA SER A 670 -0.53 21.79 2.18
C SER A 670 -1.39 21.52 0.95
N ALA A 671 -2.55 22.16 0.82
CA ALA A 671 -3.42 21.97 -0.33
C ALA A 671 -2.71 22.31 -1.66
N GLN A 672 -1.95 23.40 -1.70
CA GLN A 672 -1.17 23.79 -2.89
C GLN A 672 -0.11 22.75 -3.22
N SER A 673 0.64 22.27 -2.22
CA SER A 673 1.63 21.21 -2.39
C SER A 673 0.99 19.91 -2.89
N ALA A 674 -0.30 19.67 -2.60
CA ALA A 674 -1.06 18.52 -3.12
C ALA A 674 -1.54 18.71 -4.57
N GLY A 675 -1.22 19.84 -5.21
CA GLY A 675 -1.72 20.17 -6.52
C GLY A 675 -3.20 20.56 -6.52
N PHE A 676 -3.76 21.01 -5.40
CA PHE A 676 -5.06 21.68 -5.38
C PHE A 676 -4.90 23.14 -5.78
N ASN A 677 -5.58 23.51 -6.85
CA ASN A 677 -5.60 24.88 -7.36
C ASN A 677 -7.06 25.36 -7.46
N TYR A 678 -7.66 25.65 -6.32
CA TYR A 678 -9.01 26.18 -6.23
C TYR A 678 -8.93 27.65 -5.81
N GLU A 679 -9.49 28.55 -6.60
CA GLU A 679 -9.62 29.95 -6.19
C GLU A 679 -10.74 30.13 -5.14
N GLY A 680 -11.68 29.18 -5.06
CA GLY A 680 -12.76 29.19 -4.07
C GLY A 680 -13.95 30.05 -4.50
N LEU A 681 -15.15 29.49 -4.34
CA LEU A 681 -16.39 30.18 -4.69
C LEU A 681 -16.56 31.51 -3.93
N ASP A 682 -16.18 31.54 -2.65
CA ASP A 682 -16.32 32.72 -1.78
C ASP A 682 -15.51 33.93 -2.27
N ASN A 683 -14.39 33.69 -2.97
CA ASN A 683 -13.52 34.74 -3.49
C ASN A 683 -13.99 35.32 -4.83
N GLN A 684 -14.87 34.60 -5.54
CA GLN A 684 -15.27 34.94 -6.90
C GLN A 684 -16.72 35.39 -7.04
N ILE A 685 -17.54 35.15 -6.01
CA ILE A 685 -18.94 35.58 -6.01
C ILE A 685 -19.02 37.10 -6.21
N LYS A 686 -19.76 37.50 -7.23
CA LYS A 686 -20.03 38.90 -7.56
C LYS A 686 -21.52 39.17 -7.43
N LEU A 687 -21.87 40.35 -6.92
CA LEU A 687 -23.24 40.85 -6.94
C LEU A 687 -23.39 41.81 -8.13
N LYS A 688 -24.40 41.59 -8.98
CA LYS A 688 -24.71 42.52 -10.07
C LYS A 688 -25.51 43.73 -9.60
#